data_AF-A0A1V9YRL8-F1
#
_entry.id   AF-A0A1V9YRL8-F1
#
_cell.length_a   1.000
_cell.length_b   1.000
_cell.length_c   1.000
_cell.angle_alpha   90.00
_cell.angle_beta   90.00
_cell.angle_gamma   90.00
#
_symmetry.space_group_name_H-M   'P 1'
#
loop_
_entity.id
_entity.type
_entity.pdbx_description
1 polymer ?
#
loop_
_entity_poly.entity_id
_entity_poly.type
_entity_poly.pdbx_seq_one_letter_code
_entity_poly.pdbx_strand_id
1 'polypeptide(L)'
;MRSSRVASHVTVIHVAPHRDVIEVSALRGRQRVCLLTVLFLIGCLWNLLSPFKTWILAEYGFASQLETTTVTLNWDTVLNGRFLTQLYTNAGIPLAGPLVATRYVNVFIDFMAVPRSVVQWATAPSLSPFQRTGLVFDPSSMPLSGPYVVPVDSEASLAGVTEAQLCLRGFSLDAYLDEAGIKVEAADRVIWGASMFPRLPACLARRATLLADRKDVVALAAELAASHNLSGVSVAGGGLLYAPVTFLDGYLDLTGERSGLVTYHLYGRSPVATSELHVLSPIAAVAQFCTSVYVDPKTLQRNTSQCFQSEAAAAYPANYLGAALSSQSSPYLDNAAFTASTSTGLAKPYKYTNRKQAALADIEYVAPGNVSAWNHLFQQLVASVTAAPVDTTTALEELCLVGDGCVSSCMNASASGGTTVTYRRSGVCEAAVDTVAHGLADVFVDMKCFGLGTGSSSIQVTYMSKDGVRHTATATNTASPVAIVACFIGGRAPQTDYPSALMDMLTQGTQASMAVTLANGSEAIILNFIALVSLVGYGYFCWRTAQLLFRVLRWFLRTKGVSMQVRYSIVNCSIGSIVWRRHSTAMWLVGFVSFLSWHIGAASMRCSWAAHVADLRHDAEYGCSIDSLGHVASAGAWLRLVSYAWVFFALTALDRLPGITVCARGYMVATVVLGLLPLVLLAFVVAEVCKLRLLIPGLAWLHNYLFLALVWGAVLAGVRCVPLSPLLAPCMSFVAVRLQSIDTESPWHALVGPEFWIDAAFCHPVPVKYVPLSLLMEMANIDVGKVVDHAYYPAGLATRQQLHHPDWIHDQWEYFVCLPHE
;
A
#
# COMPACT_ATOMS: atom_id res chain seq x y z
N MET A 1 81.13 -32.99 71.01
CA MET A 1 80.92 -32.06 69.88
C MET A 1 79.55 -31.41 70.03
N ARG A 2 79.53 -30.07 70.09
CA ARG A 2 78.47 -29.06 69.82
C ARG A 2 77.01 -29.42 70.18
N SER A 3 76.41 -28.81 71.22
CA SER A 3 75.89 -27.42 71.32
C SER A 3 74.72 -27.11 70.37
N SER A 4 73.51 -26.98 70.91
CA SER A 4 72.85 -25.65 71.04
C SER A 4 71.52 -25.76 71.81
N ARG A 5 71.35 -24.84 72.77
CA ARG A 5 70.08 -24.48 73.42
C ARG A 5 69.27 -23.64 72.44
N VAL A 6 67.95 -23.81 72.41
CA VAL A 6 67.03 -22.76 71.95
C VAL A 6 65.90 -22.62 72.97
N ALA A 7 65.90 -21.48 73.66
CA ALA A 7 64.78 -20.97 74.40
C ALA A 7 63.78 -20.36 73.40
N SER A 8 62.51 -20.74 73.46
CA SER A 8 61.43 -20.06 72.76
C SER A 8 60.68 -19.16 73.74
N HIS A 9 60.88 -17.86 73.53
CA HIS A 9 60.20 -16.74 74.16
C HIS A 9 58.68 -16.91 74.19
N VAL A 10 58.09 -16.66 75.35
CA VAL A 10 56.70 -16.26 75.50
C VAL A 10 56.57 -14.84 74.95
N THR A 11 55.99 -14.71 73.76
CA THR A 11 55.52 -13.42 73.23
C THR A 11 54.14 -13.13 73.82
N VAL A 12 54.09 -12.22 74.79
CA VAL A 12 52.86 -11.52 75.17
C VAL A 12 52.43 -10.69 73.96
N ILE A 13 51.36 -11.12 73.28
CA ILE A 13 50.70 -10.32 72.25
C ILE A 13 49.98 -9.19 72.97
N HIS A 14 50.50 -7.97 72.84
CA HIS A 14 49.76 -6.76 73.19
C HIS A 14 48.49 -6.69 72.35
N VAL A 15 47.34 -6.83 73.01
CA VAL A 15 46.02 -6.48 72.48
C VAL A 15 46.04 -4.98 72.18
N ALA A 16 46.10 -4.62 70.90
CA ALA A 16 45.87 -3.25 70.44
C ALA A 16 44.42 -2.83 70.78
N PRO A 17 44.16 -1.54 71.05
CA PRO A 17 42.86 -1.09 71.51
C PRO A 17 41.81 -1.33 70.42
N HIS A 18 40.81 -2.13 70.76
CA HIS A 18 39.65 -2.50 69.93
C HIS A 18 38.84 -1.31 69.36
N ARG A 19 39.16 -0.07 69.75
CA ARG A 19 38.46 1.17 69.35
C ARG A 19 38.81 1.67 67.95
N ASP A 20 40.07 1.59 67.53
CA ASP A 20 40.51 2.22 66.27
C ASP A 20 40.10 1.40 65.04
N VAL A 21 39.97 0.07 65.18
CA VAL A 21 39.43 -0.81 64.13
C VAL A 21 37.92 -0.60 63.93
N ILE A 22 37.20 -0.24 65.00
CA ILE A 22 35.76 0.07 64.96
C ILE A 22 35.51 1.43 64.30
N GLU A 23 36.36 2.44 64.53
CA GLU A 23 36.22 3.75 63.89
C GLU A 23 36.54 3.74 62.39
N VAL A 24 37.57 3.02 61.96
CA VAL A 24 37.93 2.89 60.53
C VAL A 24 36.88 2.07 59.74
N SER A 25 36.30 1.05 60.37
CA SER A 25 35.19 0.29 59.79
C SER A 25 33.88 1.09 59.77
N ALA A 26 33.62 1.93 60.79
CA ALA A 26 32.50 2.86 60.81
C ALA A 26 32.61 3.97 59.74
N LEU A 27 33.80 4.53 59.49
CA LEU A 27 34.04 5.52 58.42
C LEU A 27 33.86 4.93 57.01
N ARG A 28 34.43 3.74 56.75
CA ARG A 28 34.18 2.99 55.49
C ARG A 28 32.70 2.60 55.35
N GLY A 29 32.03 2.30 56.46
CA GLY A 29 30.60 2.02 56.49
C GLY A 29 29.75 3.23 56.13
N ARG A 30 30.10 4.40 56.63
CA ARG A 30 29.42 5.66 56.30
C ARG A 30 29.56 6.02 54.82
N GLN A 31 30.76 5.86 54.25
CA GLN A 31 31.00 6.08 52.81
C GLN A 31 30.24 5.09 51.94
N ARG A 32 30.21 3.80 52.31
CA ARG A 32 29.42 2.78 51.60
C ARG A 32 27.93 3.05 51.68
N VAL A 33 27.40 3.43 52.84
CA VAL A 33 25.98 3.79 53.01
C VAL A 33 25.64 5.02 52.16
N CYS A 34 26.49 6.05 52.12
CA CYS A 34 26.29 7.21 51.24
C CYS A 34 26.27 6.82 49.75
N LEU A 35 27.24 6.02 49.30
CA LEU A 35 27.30 5.56 47.90
C LEU A 35 26.06 4.73 47.54
N LEU A 36 25.68 3.78 48.38
CA LEU A 36 24.49 2.96 48.19
C LEU A 36 23.22 3.81 48.21
N THR A 37 23.16 4.86 49.03
CA THR A 37 22.02 5.79 49.06
C THR A 37 21.89 6.57 47.75
N VAL A 38 23.01 7.04 47.19
CA VAL A 38 23.00 7.71 45.88
C VAL A 38 22.56 6.74 44.78
N LEU A 39 23.12 5.53 44.74
CA LEU A 39 22.74 4.49 43.78
C LEU A 39 21.26 4.09 43.92
N PHE A 40 20.77 4.00 45.15
CA PHE A 40 19.37 3.75 45.48
C PHE A 40 18.47 4.87 44.96
N LEU A 41 18.82 6.15 45.17
CA LEU A 41 18.04 7.29 44.67
C LEU A 41 18.01 7.32 43.13
N ILE A 42 19.15 7.06 42.48
CA ILE A 42 19.23 6.92 41.02
C ILE A 42 18.34 5.76 40.56
N GLY A 43 18.40 4.61 41.24
CA GLY A 43 17.54 3.46 40.95
C GLY A 43 16.04 3.77 41.13
N CYS A 44 15.68 4.56 42.14
CA CYS A 44 14.30 5.02 42.33
C CYS A 44 13.84 5.92 41.19
N LEU A 45 14.66 6.91 40.82
CA LEU A 45 14.37 7.81 39.70
C LEU A 45 14.24 7.03 38.39
N TRP A 46 15.14 6.07 38.15
CA TRP A 46 15.10 5.19 36.97
C TRP A 46 13.80 4.39 36.86
N ASN A 47 13.29 3.88 37.99
CA ASN A 47 12.04 3.13 38.03
C ASN A 47 10.80 4.04 37.92
N LEU A 48 10.84 5.24 38.50
CA LEU A 48 9.77 6.25 38.37
C LEU A 48 9.66 6.79 36.95
N LEU A 49 10.78 6.88 36.22
CA LEU A 49 10.82 7.26 34.80
C LEU A 49 10.52 6.09 33.85
N SER A 50 10.07 4.93 34.34
CA SER A 50 9.81 3.76 33.49
C SER A 50 8.86 4.00 32.31
N PRO A 51 7.79 4.82 32.39
CA PRO A 51 6.96 5.12 31.22
C PRO A 51 7.73 5.89 30.14
N PHE A 52 8.50 6.92 30.53
CA PHE A 52 9.30 7.74 29.61
C PHE A 52 10.46 6.95 29.02
N LYS A 53 11.13 6.13 29.83
CA LYS A 53 12.20 5.22 29.39
C LYS A 53 11.68 4.28 28.30
N THR A 54 10.54 3.65 28.56
CA THR A 54 9.95 2.71 27.60
C THR A 54 9.54 3.44 26.32
N TRP A 55 9.01 4.66 26.44
CA TRP A 55 8.68 5.49 25.29
C TRP A 55 9.88 5.81 24.40
N ILE A 56 10.99 6.26 25.00
CA ILE A 56 12.22 6.62 24.27
C ILE A 56 12.90 5.38 23.67
N LEU A 57 12.90 4.26 24.39
CA LEU A 57 13.65 3.06 23.99
C LEU A 57 12.92 2.19 22.97
N ALA A 58 11.60 2.32 22.83
CA ALA A 58 10.80 1.41 22.03
C ALA A 58 10.46 1.92 20.61
N GLU A 59 11.00 3.06 20.17
CA GLU A 59 10.72 3.65 18.84
C GLU A 59 9.21 3.78 18.52
N TYR A 60 8.39 4.17 19.50
CA TYR A 60 6.96 4.34 19.24
C TYR A 60 6.68 5.55 18.34
N GLY A 61 5.93 5.31 17.27
CA GLY A 61 5.21 6.31 16.51
C GLY A 61 3.84 5.75 16.14
N PHE A 62 2.80 6.59 16.18
CA PHE A 62 1.51 6.23 15.58
C PHE A 62 1.72 6.17 14.06
N ALA A 63 1.77 4.97 13.50
CA ALA A 63 1.89 4.79 12.06
C ALA A 63 0.51 4.96 11.39
N SER A 64 0.48 5.67 10.25
CA SER A 64 -0.70 5.73 9.40
C SER A 64 -0.99 4.35 8.80
N GLN A 65 -2.26 3.96 8.76
CA GLN A 65 -2.72 2.71 8.15
C GLN A 65 -2.80 2.80 6.63
N LEU A 66 -2.97 4.02 6.11
CA LEU A 66 -3.22 4.31 4.71
C LEU A 66 -2.30 5.44 4.25
N GLU A 67 -1.66 5.23 3.11
CA GLU A 67 -0.91 6.24 2.39
C GLU A 67 -1.52 6.37 1.00
N THR A 68 -1.89 7.58 0.59
CA THR A 68 -2.41 7.81 -0.76
C THR A 68 -1.53 8.81 -1.46
N THR A 69 -1.00 8.40 -2.61
CA THR A 69 -0.20 9.25 -3.48
C THR A 69 -0.94 9.48 -4.79
N THR A 70 -1.02 10.74 -5.21
CA THR A 70 -1.60 11.12 -6.49
C THR A 70 -0.50 11.49 -7.47
N VAL A 71 -0.51 10.85 -8.64
CA VAL A 71 0.43 11.09 -9.73
C VAL A 71 -0.35 11.64 -10.92
N THR A 72 0.05 12.80 -11.43
CA THR A 72 -0.47 13.31 -12.71
C THR A 72 0.09 12.47 -13.85
N LEU A 73 -0.77 11.99 -14.73
CA LEU A 73 -0.36 11.19 -15.87
C LEU A 73 -0.04 12.11 -17.05
N ASN A 74 1.04 11.79 -17.75
CA ASN A 74 1.38 12.31 -19.07
C ASN A 74 1.19 11.20 -20.11
N TRP A 75 1.20 11.54 -21.40
CA TRP A 75 1.01 10.54 -22.47
C TRP A 75 2.11 9.47 -22.47
N ASP A 76 3.32 9.82 -22.05
CA ASP A 76 4.48 8.94 -21.88
C ASP A 76 4.57 8.25 -20.51
N THR A 77 3.65 8.53 -19.57
CA THR A 77 3.63 7.81 -18.29
C THR A 77 3.40 6.32 -18.55
N VAL A 78 4.35 5.50 -18.13
CA VAL A 78 4.28 4.05 -18.30
C VAL A 78 3.59 3.46 -17.07
N LEU A 79 2.56 2.65 -17.33
CA LEU A 79 1.75 1.96 -16.33
C LEU A 79 2.16 0.48 -16.28
N ASN A 80 2.22 -0.09 -15.08
CA ASN A 80 2.73 -1.44 -14.85
C ASN A 80 1.82 -2.51 -15.45
N GLY A 81 2.44 -3.61 -15.88
CA GLY A 81 1.79 -4.67 -16.60
C GLY A 81 0.69 -5.36 -15.79
N ARG A 82 0.89 -5.50 -14.48
CA ARG A 82 -0.08 -6.13 -13.58
C ARG A 82 -1.37 -5.33 -13.44
N PHE A 83 -1.28 -4.02 -13.20
CA PHE A 83 -2.41 -3.10 -13.21
C PHE A 83 -3.18 -3.18 -14.53
N LEU A 84 -2.46 -3.10 -15.64
CA LEU A 84 -3.07 -3.14 -16.98
C LEU A 84 -3.75 -4.47 -17.27
N THR A 85 -3.11 -5.60 -16.94
CA THR A 85 -3.70 -6.92 -17.12
C THR A 85 -5.05 -7.02 -16.42
N GLN A 86 -5.12 -6.60 -15.16
CA GLN A 86 -6.36 -6.64 -14.39
C GLN A 86 -7.39 -5.63 -14.94
N LEU A 87 -6.97 -4.42 -15.32
CA LEU A 87 -7.84 -3.41 -15.92
C LEU A 87 -8.50 -3.92 -17.21
N TYR A 88 -7.72 -4.52 -18.12
CA TYR A 88 -8.21 -5.06 -19.39
C TYR A 88 -9.06 -6.32 -19.20
N THR A 89 -8.68 -7.18 -18.25
CA THR A 89 -9.48 -8.37 -17.89
C THR A 89 -10.83 -7.96 -17.30
N ASN A 90 -10.85 -6.99 -16.38
CA ASN A 90 -12.08 -6.44 -15.82
C ASN A 90 -12.96 -5.77 -16.89
N ALA A 91 -12.34 -5.25 -17.96
CA ALA A 91 -13.03 -4.67 -19.11
C ALA A 91 -13.53 -5.71 -20.13
N GLY A 92 -13.29 -7.01 -19.91
CA GLY A 92 -13.70 -8.07 -20.84
C GLY A 92 -12.91 -8.05 -22.16
N ILE A 93 -11.72 -7.46 -22.18
CA ILE A 93 -10.84 -7.45 -23.35
C ILE A 93 -10.04 -8.75 -23.33
N PRO A 94 -10.13 -9.61 -24.38
CA PRO A 94 -9.39 -10.85 -24.42
C PRO A 94 -7.88 -10.57 -24.50
N LEU A 95 -7.14 -11.17 -23.57
CA LEU A 95 -5.69 -11.08 -23.49
C LEU A 95 -5.09 -12.45 -23.84
N ALA A 96 -4.06 -12.47 -24.69
CA ALA A 96 -3.29 -13.69 -24.96
C ALA A 96 -2.39 -14.11 -23.78
N GLY A 97 -2.10 -13.16 -22.89
CA GLY A 97 -1.29 -13.34 -21.68
C GLY A 97 -1.24 -12.05 -20.86
N PRO A 98 -0.48 -12.01 -19.76
CA PRO A 98 -0.25 -10.80 -19.00
C PRO A 98 0.31 -9.69 -19.88
N LEU A 99 -0.25 -8.48 -19.76
CA LEU A 99 0.25 -7.30 -20.44
C LEU A 99 1.57 -6.88 -19.82
N VAL A 100 2.50 -6.43 -20.67
CA VAL A 100 3.71 -5.73 -20.23
C VAL A 100 3.39 -4.27 -19.92
N ALA A 101 4.27 -3.61 -19.16
CA ALA A 101 4.13 -2.19 -18.89
C ALA A 101 4.10 -1.38 -20.20
N THR A 102 3.17 -0.45 -20.32
CA THR A 102 3.01 0.37 -21.54
C THR A 102 2.61 1.81 -21.22
N ARG A 103 2.79 2.71 -22.19
CA ARG A 103 2.46 4.13 -22.04
C ARG A 103 0.95 4.36 -21.88
N TYR A 104 0.57 5.34 -21.08
CA TYR A 104 -0.83 5.69 -20.85
C TYR A 104 -1.56 6.02 -22.15
N VAL A 105 -0.90 6.64 -23.13
CA VAL A 105 -1.49 6.89 -24.46
C VAL A 105 -2.01 5.62 -25.14
N ASN A 106 -1.33 4.48 -24.95
CA ASN A 106 -1.77 3.21 -25.50
C ASN A 106 -3.04 2.71 -24.81
N VAL A 107 -3.14 2.88 -23.49
CA VAL A 107 -4.34 2.53 -22.71
C VAL A 107 -5.50 3.44 -23.07
N PHE A 108 -5.23 4.73 -23.21
CA PHE A 108 -6.19 5.72 -23.65
C PHE A 108 -6.75 5.38 -25.02
N ILE A 109 -5.90 5.08 -26.01
CA ILE A 109 -6.34 4.66 -27.34
C ILE A 109 -7.24 3.42 -27.25
N ASP A 110 -6.90 2.44 -26.43
CA ASP A 110 -7.68 1.20 -26.31
C ASP A 110 -9.02 1.35 -25.59
N PHE A 111 -9.18 2.32 -24.70
CA PHE A 111 -10.41 2.51 -23.93
C PHE A 111 -11.28 3.66 -24.45
N MET A 112 -10.68 4.70 -25.05
CA MET A 112 -11.37 5.92 -25.46
C MET A 112 -11.54 6.03 -26.99
N ALA A 113 -10.60 5.51 -27.78
CA ALA A 113 -10.63 5.65 -29.24
C ALA A 113 -11.03 4.35 -29.97
N VAL A 114 -10.55 3.20 -29.51
CA VAL A 114 -10.78 1.87 -30.10
C VAL A 114 -11.21 0.88 -29.01
N PRO A 115 -12.29 1.14 -28.26
CA PRO A 115 -12.76 0.31 -27.15
C PRO A 115 -12.92 -1.18 -27.50
N ARG A 116 -11.95 -2.02 -27.10
CA ARG A 116 -11.82 -3.43 -27.53
C ARG A 116 -12.63 -4.45 -26.72
N SER A 117 -13.56 -4.00 -25.88
CA SER A 117 -14.28 -4.91 -24.97
C SER A 117 -15.25 -5.82 -25.72
N VAL A 118 -15.16 -7.12 -25.45
CA VAL A 118 -16.23 -8.07 -25.78
C VAL A 118 -17.29 -7.93 -24.68
N VAL A 119 -18.56 -8.16 -24.99
CA VAL A 119 -19.69 -8.05 -24.04
C VAL A 119 -19.57 -9.12 -22.93
N GLN A 120 -18.63 -8.94 -22.00
CA GLN A 120 -18.51 -9.63 -20.72
C GLN A 120 -18.81 -8.63 -19.61
N TRP A 121 -20.09 -8.33 -19.47
CA TRP A 121 -20.59 -7.52 -18.37
C TRP A 121 -21.48 -8.46 -17.55
N ALA A 122 -21.02 -8.81 -16.35
CA ALA A 122 -21.66 -9.77 -15.45
C ALA A 122 -21.58 -11.27 -15.82
N THR A 123 -20.41 -11.86 -15.61
CA THR A 123 -20.35 -13.16 -14.89
C THR A 123 -19.33 -13.07 -13.75
N ALA A 124 -19.64 -12.26 -12.74
CA ALA A 124 -19.13 -12.54 -11.40
C ALA A 124 -20.28 -13.19 -10.62
N PRO A 125 -20.38 -14.53 -10.60
CA PRO A 125 -21.32 -15.19 -9.71
C PRO A 125 -20.96 -14.78 -8.28
N SER A 126 -21.98 -14.32 -7.56
CA SER A 126 -21.97 -14.13 -6.12
C SER A 126 -21.27 -15.29 -5.41
N LEU A 127 -20.26 -14.98 -4.58
CA LEU A 127 -19.96 -15.53 -3.25
C LEU A 127 -18.57 -15.07 -2.77
N SER A 128 -18.39 -13.77 -2.47
CA SER A 128 -17.38 -13.28 -1.52
C SER A 128 -17.63 -11.79 -1.19
N PRO A 129 -17.05 -11.23 -0.11
CA PRO A 129 -17.22 -9.82 0.29
C PRO A 129 -16.67 -8.78 -0.71
N PHE A 130 -16.18 -9.22 -1.88
CA PHE A 130 -15.60 -8.39 -2.94
C PHE A 130 -16.63 -7.82 -3.94
N GLN A 131 -17.91 -7.74 -3.57
CA GLN A 131 -18.96 -7.07 -4.36
C GLN A 131 -18.88 -5.53 -4.28
N ARG A 132 -17.72 -4.94 -4.56
CA ARG A 132 -17.53 -3.48 -4.61
C ARG A 132 -17.09 -2.91 -5.96
N THR A 133 -17.08 -3.71 -7.02
CA THR A 133 -17.24 -3.16 -8.36
C THR A 133 -18.74 -2.96 -8.60
N GLY A 134 -19.29 -1.91 -7.99
CA GLY A 134 -20.68 -1.45 -8.22
C GLY A 134 -20.89 -0.92 -9.63
N LEU A 135 -20.36 -1.60 -10.65
CA LEU A 135 -20.56 -1.32 -12.05
C LEU A 135 -21.96 -1.81 -12.42
N VAL A 136 -22.96 -1.04 -12.00
CA VAL A 136 -24.24 -1.02 -12.68
C VAL A 136 -23.99 -0.30 -14.00
N PHE A 137 -24.17 -1.01 -15.11
CA PHE A 137 -24.24 -0.35 -16.42
C PHE A 137 -25.37 0.68 -16.33
N ASP A 138 -25.03 1.96 -16.43
CA ASP A 138 -26.01 3.05 -16.50
C ASP A 138 -26.19 3.44 -17.97
N PRO A 139 -27.25 2.97 -18.65
CA PRO A 139 -27.52 3.33 -20.04
C PRO A 139 -27.71 4.84 -20.23
N SER A 140 -28.02 5.58 -19.16
CA SER A 140 -28.22 7.03 -19.22
C SER A 140 -26.93 7.82 -19.48
N SER A 141 -25.77 7.21 -19.19
CA SER A 141 -24.44 7.81 -19.42
C SER A 141 -24.01 7.84 -20.89
N MET A 142 -24.72 7.16 -21.78
CA MET A 142 -24.51 7.30 -23.23
C MET A 142 -24.95 8.71 -23.66
N PRO A 143 -24.25 9.40 -24.57
CA PRO A 143 -24.74 10.66 -25.13
C PRO A 143 -25.91 10.41 -26.11
N LEU A 144 -27.04 11.12 -25.96
CA LEU A 144 -28.14 11.17 -26.97
C LEU A 144 -27.78 12.07 -28.16
N SER A 145 -26.75 12.90 -28.02
CA SER A 145 -26.33 13.94 -28.96
C SER A 145 -25.45 13.43 -30.13
N GLY A 146 -25.40 12.11 -30.36
CA GLY A 146 -24.71 11.56 -31.52
C GLY A 146 -25.41 11.89 -32.85
N PRO A 147 -24.68 11.97 -33.98
CA PRO A 147 -25.30 12.09 -35.29
C PRO A 147 -26.27 10.91 -35.51
N TYR A 148 -27.49 11.18 -36.01
CA TYR A 148 -28.39 10.10 -36.40
C TYR A 148 -27.75 9.24 -37.47
N VAL A 149 -27.73 7.93 -37.22
CA VAL A 149 -27.26 6.92 -38.17
C VAL A 149 -28.46 6.08 -38.58
N VAL A 150 -28.68 6.01 -39.90
CA VAL A 150 -29.69 5.15 -40.51
C VAL A 150 -29.50 3.72 -39.97
N PRO A 151 -30.56 2.98 -39.62
CA PRO A 151 -30.44 1.59 -39.24
C PRO A 151 -29.61 0.82 -40.29
N VAL A 152 -28.46 0.28 -39.88
CA VAL A 152 -27.59 -0.53 -40.75
C VAL A 152 -27.65 -1.96 -40.26
N ASP A 153 -27.76 -2.90 -41.21
CA ASP A 153 -27.86 -4.34 -40.95
C ASP A 153 -26.49 -5.05 -40.85
N SER A 154 -25.38 -4.31 -40.95
CA SER A 154 -24.03 -4.87 -40.88
C SER A 154 -22.93 -3.80 -40.76
N GLU A 155 -21.77 -4.18 -40.20
CA GLU A 155 -20.47 -3.47 -40.32
C GLU A 155 -20.35 -2.11 -39.60
N ALA A 156 -21.25 -1.81 -38.64
CA ALA A 156 -21.16 -0.63 -37.76
C ALA A 156 -20.93 -1.02 -36.29
N SER A 157 -20.36 -0.12 -35.48
CA SER A 157 -20.36 -0.28 -34.02
C SER A 157 -21.78 -0.19 -33.47
N LEU A 158 -22.09 -0.97 -32.43
CA LEU A 158 -23.38 -0.94 -31.73
C LEU A 158 -23.70 0.46 -31.18
N ALA A 159 -22.69 1.21 -30.71
CA ALA A 159 -22.88 2.59 -30.28
C ALA A 159 -23.00 3.58 -31.46
N GLY A 160 -22.75 3.12 -32.69
CA GLY A 160 -22.98 3.89 -33.90
C GLY A 160 -24.40 3.74 -34.45
N VAL A 161 -25.24 2.85 -33.92
CA VAL A 161 -26.60 2.61 -34.45
C VAL A 161 -27.64 3.24 -33.52
N THR A 162 -28.29 4.32 -33.97
CA THR A 162 -29.24 5.08 -33.15
C THR A 162 -30.39 4.22 -32.62
N GLU A 163 -30.94 3.32 -33.45
CA GLU A 163 -32.01 2.40 -33.05
C GLU A 163 -31.60 1.47 -31.89
N ALA A 164 -30.37 0.93 -31.96
CA ALA A 164 -29.83 0.04 -30.93
C ALA A 164 -29.56 0.80 -29.62
N GLN A 165 -29.05 2.02 -29.70
CA GLN A 165 -28.85 2.88 -28.53
C GLN A 165 -30.16 3.25 -27.84
N LEU A 166 -31.17 3.68 -28.60
CA LEU A 166 -32.50 3.99 -28.07
C LEU A 166 -33.10 2.77 -27.36
N CYS A 167 -32.95 1.59 -27.97
CA CYS A 167 -33.39 0.36 -27.35
C CYS A 167 -32.67 0.06 -26.03
N LEU A 168 -31.33 0.08 -25.99
CA LEU A 168 -30.55 -0.19 -24.77
C LEU A 168 -30.90 0.77 -23.62
N ARG A 169 -31.19 2.04 -23.94
CA ARG A 169 -31.63 3.05 -22.98
C ARG A 169 -33.08 2.88 -22.51
N GLY A 170 -33.89 2.15 -23.26
CA GLY A 170 -35.34 2.09 -23.02
C GLY A 170 -36.07 3.35 -23.48
N PHE A 171 -35.49 4.09 -24.43
CA PHE A 171 -36.10 5.30 -24.97
C PHE A 171 -37.03 4.96 -26.12
N SER A 172 -38.29 5.41 -26.03
CA SER A 172 -39.22 5.36 -27.16
C SER A 172 -38.89 6.46 -28.17
N LEU A 173 -39.42 6.32 -29.38
CA LEU A 173 -39.34 7.38 -30.38
C LEU A 173 -39.98 8.69 -29.86
N ASP A 174 -41.12 8.60 -29.19
CA ASP A 174 -41.80 9.79 -28.64
C ASP A 174 -40.93 10.51 -27.62
N ALA A 175 -40.30 9.76 -26.69
CA ALA A 175 -39.38 10.32 -25.71
C ALA A 175 -38.17 10.99 -26.37
N TYR A 176 -37.63 10.36 -27.43
CA TYR A 176 -36.54 10.94 -28.21
C TYR A 176 -36.95 12.23 -28.94
N LEU A 177 -38.10 12.25 -29.61
CA LEU A 177 -38.59 13.43 -30.33
C LEU A 177 -38.91 14.60 -29.39
N ASP A 178 -39.48 14.30 -28.22
CA ASP A 178 -39.82 15.31 -27.23
C ASP A 178 -38.57 15.90 -26.58
N GLU A 179 -37.55 15.09 -26.27
CA GLU A 179 -36.25 15.57 -25.79
C GLU A 179 -35.50 16.39 -26.85
N ALA A 180 -35.60 15.98 -28.12
CA ALA A 180 -35.04 16.73 -29.25
C ALA A 180 -35.84 18.01 -29.60
N GLY A 181 -36.97 18.26 -28.94
CA GLY A 181 -37.83 19.42 -29.21
C GLY A 181 -38.52 19.39 -30.59
N ILE A 182 -38.64 18.22 -31.21
CA ILE A 182 -39.18 18.04 -32.56
C ILE A 182 -40.71 17.86 -32.48
N LYS A 183 -41.46 18.78 -33.11
CA LYS A 183 -42.92 18.75 -33.13
C LYS A 183 -43.45 18.07 -34.40
N VAL A 184 -43.99 16.86 -34.24
CA VAL A 184 -44.71 16.09 -35.27
C VAL A 184 -46.04 15.63 -34.67
N GLU A 185 -47.11 15.61 -35.46
CA GLU A 185 -48.43 15.14 -35.02
C GLU A 185 -48.41 13.65 -34.65
N ALA A 186 -49.22 13.25 -33.66
CA ALA A 186 -49.20 11.90 -33.10
C ALA A 186 -49.42 10.79 -34.14
N ALA A 187 -50.30 11.01 -35.12
CA ALA A 187 -50.56 10.02 -36.19
C ALA A 187 -49.34 9.85 -37.11
N ASP A 188 -48.64 10.95 -37.43
CA ASP A 188 -47.44 10.95 -38.27
C ASP A 188 -46.22 10.40 -37.52
N ARG A 189 -46.14 10.57 -36.20
CA ARG A 189 -45.08 9.98 -35.36
C ARG A 189 -45.06 8.45 -35.44
N VAL A 190 -46.23 7.81 -35.39
CA VAL A 190 -46.36 6.35 -35.50
C VAL A 190 -45.89 5.86 -36.87
N ILE A 191 -46.33 6.54 -37.92
CA ILE A 191 -45.99 6.23 -39.31
C ILE A 191 -44.48 6.39 -39.54
N TRP A 192 -43.91 7.47 -39.05
CA TRP A 192 -42.49 7.77 -39.17
C TRP A 192 -41.62 6.82 -38.36
N GLY A 193 -42.05 6.44 -37.16
CA GLY A 193 -41.35 5.45 -36.35
C GLY A 193 -41.29 4.07 -37.00
N ALA A 194 -42.39 3.65 -37.64
CA ALA A 194 -42.42 2.38 -38.36
C ALA A 194 -41.48 2.36 -39.58
N SER A 195 -41.19 3.49 -40.21
CA SER A 195 -40.28 3.57 -41.36
C SER A 195 -38.81 3.77 -40.97
N MET A 196 -38.52 4.55 -39.92
CA MET A 196 -37.15 4.90 -39.53
C MET A 196 -36.57 4.06 -38.40
N PHE A 197 -37.42 3.48 -37.55
CA PHE A 197 -37.06 2.63 -36.42
C PHE A 197 -37.94 1.38 -36.37
N PRO A 198 -37.96 0.57 -37.45
CA PRO A 198 -38.90 -0.54 -37.59
C PRO A 198 -38.77 -1.62 -36.51
N ARG A 199 -37.63 -1.71 -35.82
CA ARG A 199 -37.29 -2.76 -34.85
C ARG A 199 -37.28 -2.28 -33.40
N LEU A 200 -37.25 -0.96 -33.18
CA LEU A 200 -37.24 -0.35 -31.84
C LEU A 200 -38.38 -0.86 -30.94
N PRO A 201 -39.65 -0.98 -31.38
CA PRO A 201 -40.73 -1.48 -30.52
C PRO A 201 -40.51 -2.92 -30.05
N ALA A 202 -40.08 -3.81 -30.94
CA ALA A 202 -39.79 -5.20 -30.60
C ALA A 202 -38.58 -5.30 -29.65
N CYS A 203 -37.56 -4.47 -29.88
CA CYS A 203 -36.38 -4.40 -29.04
C CYS A 203 -36.69 -3.85 -27.63
N LEU A 204 -37.51 -2.80 -27.51
CA LEU A 204 -37.96 -2.26 -26.23
C LEU A 204 -38.81 -3.27 -25.45
N ALA A 205 -39.65 -4.04 -26.13
CA ALA A 205 -40.38 -5.15 -25.52
C ALA A 205 -39.42 -6.23 -25.00
N ARG A 206 -38.41 -6.62 -25.80
CA ARG A 206 -37.36 -7.55 -25.37
C ARG A 206 -36.59 -7.02 -24.16
N ARG A 207 -36.22 -5.75 -24.13
CA ARG A 207 -35.60 -5.10 -22.96
C ARG A 207 -36.46 -5.21 -21.72
N ALA A 208 -37.75 -4.91 -21.83
CA ALA A 208 -38.68 -5.01 -20.70
C ALA A 208 -38.75 -6.44 -20.14
N THR A 209 -38.72 -7.47 -21.00
CA THR A 209 -38.68 -8.87 -20.55
C THR A 209 -37.38 -9.21 -19.82
N LEU A 210 -36.23 -8.75 -20.31
CA LEU A 210 -34.93 -9.02 -19.66
C LEU A 210 -34.83 -8.36 -18.29
N LEU A 211 -35.27 -7.11 -18.16
CA LEU A 211 -35.31 -6.39 -16.88
C LEU A 211 -36.26 -7.05 -15.88
N ALA A 212 -37.40 -7.57 -16.34
CA ALA A 212 -38.34 -8.33 -15.50
C ALA A 212 -37.74 -9.66 -15.00
N ASP A 213 -36.93 -10.33 -15.82
CA ASP A 213 -36.24 -11.59 -15.49
C ASP A 213 -34.99 -11.41 -14.60
N ARG A 214 -34.71 -10.19 -14.10
CA ARG A 214 -33.44 -9.81 -13.42
C ARG A 214 -32.18 -10.09 -14.25
N LYS A 215 -32.33 -10.17 -15.58
CA LYS A 215 -31.20 -10.21 -16.51
C LYS A 215 -30.82 -8.77 -16.87
N ASP A 216 -29.54 -8.53 -17.05
CA ASP A 216 -29.03 -7.19 -17.33
C ASP A 216 -29.22 -6.80 -18.82
N VAL A 217 -29.30 -5.50 -19.09
CA VAL A 217 -29.34 -4.84 -20.40
C VAL A 217 -28.15 -5.25 -21.29
N VAL A 218 -27.11 -5.83 -20.68
CA VAL A 218 -25.97 -6.46 -21.33
C VAL A 218 -26.36 -7.60 -22.28
N ALA A 219 -27.27 -8.48 -21.86
CA ALA A 219 -27.69 -9.60 -22.68
C ALA A 219 -28.36 -9.10 -23.98
N LEU A 220 -29.11 -8.01 -23.88
CA LEU A 220 -29.70 -7.32 -25.02
C LEU A 220 -28.63 -6.73 -25.96
N ALA A 221 -27.57 -6.13 -25.41
CA ALA A 221 -26.47 -5.58 -26.21
C ALA A 221 -25.74 -6.68 -27.02
N ALA A 222 -25.49 -7.84 -26.40
CA ALA A 222 -24.90 -8.98 -27.08
C ALA A 222 -25.84 -9.57 -28.16
N GLU A 223 -27.12 -9.71 -27.85
CA GLU A 223 -28.15 -10.15 -28.80
C GLU A 223 -28.19 -9.22 -30.03
N LEU A 224 -28.25 -7.91 -29.81
CA LEU A 224 -28.26 -6.90 -30.88
C LEU A 224 -26.99 -6.91 -31.72
N ALA A 225 -25.82 -7.03 -31.08
CA ALA A 225 -24.55 -7.11 -31.78
C ALA A 225 -24.50 -8.34 -32.71
N ALA A 226 -24.94 -9.50 -32.21
CA ALA A 226 -24.96 -10.73 -33.00
C ALA A 226 -26.03 -10.73 -34.10
N SER A 227 -27.25 -10.25 -33.81
CA SER A 227 -28.38 -10.30 -34.74
C SER A 227 -28.26 -9.33 -35.91
N HIS A 228 -27.50 -8.26 -35.74
CA HIS A 228 -27.34 -7.20 -36.73
C HIS A 228 -25.91 -7.11 -37.27
N ASN A 229 -25.08 -8.12 -36.99
CA ASN A 229 -23.66 -8.14 -37.37
C ASN A 229 -22.97 -6.80 -37.04
N LEU A 230 -23.28 -6.26 -35.86
CA LEU A 230 -22.73 -5.03 -35.35
C LEU A 230 -21.54 -5.36 -34.47
N SER A 231 -20.52 -4.52 -34.54
CA SER A 231 -19.39 -4.63 -33.65
C SER A 231 -19.81 -4.24 -32.23
N GLY A 232 -19.70 -5.17 -31.27
CA GLY A 232 -19.96 -4.92 -29.83
C GLY A 232 -18.91 -4.00 -29.16
N VAL A 233 -17.87 -3.64 -29.91
CA VAL A 233 -16.84 -2.65 -29.60
C VAL A 233 -17.52 -1.31 -29.31
N SER A 234 -17.18 -0.67 -28.19
CA SER A 234 -17.55 0.71 -27.78
C SER A 234 -18.72 0.96 -26.85
N VAL A 235 -19.32 -0.03 -26.21
CA VAL A 235 -20.49 0.24 -25.34
C VAL A 235 -20.11 0.96 -24.03
N ALA A 236 -18.90 0.81 -23.48
CA ALA A 236 -18.57 1.43 -22.18
C ALA A 236 -17.08 1.58 -21.83
N GLY A 237 -16.23 1.89 -22.82
CA GLY A 237 -14.78 2.03 -22.62
C GLY A 237 -14.37 3.11 -21.59
N GLY A 238 -15.03 4.27 -21.56
CA GLY A 238 -14.68 5.35 -20.63
C GLY A 238 -14.91 5.00 -19.15
N GLY A 239 -16.06 4.44 -18.80
CA GLY A 239 -16.39 4.10 -17.40
C GLY A 239 -15.49 3.01 -16.80
N LEU A 240 -15.02 2.07 -17.63
CA LEU A 240 -14.12 1.00 -17.20
C LEU A 240 -12.69 1.47 -16.99
N LEU A 241 -12.22 2.46 -17.75
CA LEU A 241 -10.88 3.03 -17.60
C LEU A 241 -10.69 3.64 -16.20
N TYR A 242 -11.73 4.26 -15.66
CA TYR A 242 -11.72 4.90 -14.34
C TYR A 242 -12.16 3.96 -13.20
N ALA A 243 -12.37 2.67 -13.47
CA ALA A 243 -12.71 1.72 -12.41
C ALA A 243 -11.50 1.47 -11.49
N PRO A 244 -11.68 1.45 -10.16
CA PRO A 244 -10.59 1.14 -9.25
C PRO A 244 -10.16 -0.33 -9.38
N VAL A 245 -8.85 -0.55 -9.40
CA VAL A 245 -8.24 -1.88 -9.44
C VAL A 245 -7.46 -2.09 -8.14
N THR A 246 -7.86 -3.09 -7.37
CA THR A 246 -7.25 -3.40 -6.08
C THR A 246 -6.48 -4.72 -6.16
N PHE A 247 -5.24 -4.70 -5.69
CA PHE A 247 -4.40 -5.87 -5.47
C PHE A 247 -4.24 -6.17 -3.98
N LEU A 248 -4.05 -7.45 -3.69
CA LEU A 248 -3.91 -8.00 -2.35
C LEU A 248 -2.71 -8.93 -2.33
N ASP A 249 -1.58 -8.44 -1.83
CA ASP A 249 -0.30 -9.16 -1.85
C ASP A 249 0.23 -9.53 -0.47
N GLY A 250 -0.42 -9.07 0.60
CA GLY A 250 -0.04 -9.41 1.96
C GLY A 250 -0.81 -10.58 2.55
N TYR A 251 -0.73 -10.66 3.88
CA TYR A 251 -1.15 -11.82 4.66
C TYR A 251 -2.51 -11.57 5.32
N LEU A 252 -3.20 -12.62 5.75
CA LEU A 252 -4.37 -12.46 6.61
C LEU A 252 -3.96 -11.80 7.92
N ASP A 253 -4.62 -10.71 8.20
CA ASP A 253 -4.43 -9.86 9.34
C ASP A 253 -5.36 -10.26 10.50
N LEU A 254 -5.12 -9.75 11.70
CA LEU A 254 -5.94 -10.02 12.90
C LEU A 254 -7.38 -9.50 12.78
N THR A 255 -7.64 -8.55 11.88
CA THR A 255 -9.00 -8.10 11.54
C THR A 255 -9.75 -9.10 10.65
N GLY A 256 -9.07 -10.13 10.15
CA GLY A 256 -9.58 -11.04 9.12
C GLY A 256 -9.49 -10.46 7.70
N GLU A 257 -8.97 -9.24 7.54
CA GLU A 257 -8.69 -8.64 6.24
C GLU A 257 -7.28 -9.04 5.78
N ARG A 258 -6.97 -8.95 4.47
CA ARG A 258 -5.60 -9.19 3.99
C ARG A 258 -4.81 -7.88 4.05
N SER A 259 -3.64 -7.89 4.70
CA SER A 259 -2.66 -6.79 4.67
C SER A 259 -2.05 -6.65 3.27
N GLY A 260 -1.29 -5.57 3.02
CA GLY A 260 -0.70 -5.33 1.70
C GLY A 260 -1.78 -5.14 0.64
N LEU A 261 -2.65 -4.16 0.85
CA LEU A 261 -3.66 -3.72 -0.13
C LEU A 261 -3.14 -2.50 -0.90
N VAL A 262 -3.12 -2.60 -2.23
CA VAL A 262 -2.83 -1.46 -3.12
C VAL A 262 -4.02 -1.27 -4.03
N THR A 263 -4.56 -0.06 -4.04
CA THR A 263 -5.64 0.32 -4.95
C THR A 263 -5.15 1.38 -5.90
N TYR A 264 -5.26 1.08 -7.18
CA TYR A 264 -5.02 1.99 -8.27
C TYR A 264 -6.36 2.55 -8.75
N HIS A 265 -6.46 3.86 -8.83
CA HIS A 265 -7.66 4.52 -9.33
C HIS A 265 -7.26 5.66 -10.25
N LEU A 266 -7.67 5.53 -11.52
CA LEU A 266 -7.55 6.60 -12.50
C LEU A 266 -8.73 7.57 -12.29
N TYR A 267 -8.45 8.87 -12.27
CA TYR A 267 -9.46 9.92 -12.30
C TYR A 267 -9.03 10.99 -13.28
N GLY A 268 -9.99 11.58 -13.95
CA GLY A 268 -9.74 12.64 -14.90
C GLY A 268 -11.04 13.19 -15.44
N ARG A 269 -10.94 14.30 -16.14
CA ARG A 269 -12.05 14.76 -16.97
C ARG A 269 -12.11 13.81 -18.17
N SER A 270 -13.26 13.19 -18.43
CA SER A 270 -13.44 12.48 -19.70
C SER A 270 -13.12 13.48 -20.81
N PRO A 271 -12.17 13.22 -21.71
CA PRO A 271 -11.99 14.03 -22.91
C PRO A 271 -13.19 13.75 -23.80
N VAL A 272 -14.27 14.47 -23.53
CA VAL A 272 -15.41 14.54 -24.42
C VAL A 272 -14.91 15.43 -25.56
N ALA A 273 -14.84 14.89 -26.78
CA ALA A 273 -14.85 15.76 -27.96
C ALA A 273 -16.03 16.69 -27.73
N THR A 274 -15.84 18.02 -27.67
CA THR A 274 -16.87 19.00 -27.34
C THR A 274 -18.13 18.78 -28.19
N SER A 275 -19.01 17.90 -27.70
CA SER A 275 -20.00 17.17 -28.51
C SER A 275 -21.30 17.94 -28.58
N GLU A 276 -21.19 19.25 -28.78
CA GLU A 276 -22.32 20.02 -29.26
C GLU A 276 -22.29 19.98 -30.78
N LEU A 277 -22.54 18.77 -31.31
CA LEU A 277 -22.98 18.59 -32.68
C LEU A 277 -24.47 19.00 -32.74
N HIS A 278 -24.74 20.27 -32.42
CA HIS A 278 -26.05 20.91 -32.61
C HIS A 278 -26.33 21.24 -34.08
N VAL A 279 -25.47 20.78 -35.00
CA VAL A 279 -25.64 20.96 -36.43
C VAL A 279 -26.70 19.96 -36.92
N LEU A 280 -27.96 20.26 -36.59
CA LEU A 280 -29.20 19.70 -37.15
C LEU A 280 -29.21 18.17 -37.20
N SER A 281 -29.81 17.55 -36.18
CA SER A 281 -30.18 16.12 -36.22
C SER A 281 -30.81 15.80 -37.58
N PRO A 282 -30.27 14.85 -38.37
CA PRO A 282 -30.88 14.43 -39.63
C PRO A 282 -32.36 14.06 -39.45
N ILE A 283 -32.75 13.58 -38.25
CA ILE A 283 -34.13 13.34 -37.86
C ILE A 283 -34.95 14.65 -37.79
N ALA A 284 -34.40 15.72 -37.19
CA ALA A 284 -35.05 17.04 -37.18
C ALA A 284 -35.19 17.60 -38.60
N ALA A 285 -34.20 17.40 -39.46
CA ALA A 285 -34.25 17.82 -40.86
C ALA A 285 -35.31 17.02 -41.66
N VAL A 286 -35.45 15.71 -41.43
CA VAL A 286 -36.52 14.88 -42.02
C VAL A 286 -37.89 15.34 -41.52
N ALA A 287 -38.06 15.55 -40.21
CA ALA A 287 -39.30 16.07 -39.65
C ALA A 287 -39.67 17.41 -40.28
N GLN A 288 -38.73 18.36 -40.34
CA GLN A 288 -38.96 19.66 -40.94
C GLN A 288 -39.30 19.54 -42.44
N PHE A 289 -38.55 18.73 -43.20
CA PHE A 289 -38.82 18.51 -44.62
C PHE A 289 -40.23 17.95 -44.83
N CYS A 290 -40.61 16.88 -44.13
CA CYS A 290 -41.90 16.24 -44.31
C CYS A 290 -43.06 17.09 -43.79
N THR A 291 -42.90 17.86 -42.71
CA THR A 291 -43.97 18.68 -42.12
C THR A 291 -44.17 20.04 -42.79
N SER A 292 -43.11 20.63 -43.35
CA SER A 292 -43.15 22.03 -43.82
C SER A 292 -42.84 22.24 -45.30
N VAL A 293 -42.10 21.32 -45.93
CA VAL A 293 -41.57 21.50 -47.29
C VAL A 293 -42.17 20.51 -48.29
N TYR A 294 -42.44 19.28 -47.89
CA TYR A 294 -42.85 18.21 -48.78
C TYR A 294 -44.22 18.46 -49.43
N VAL A 295 -44.26 18.30 -50.74
CA VAL A 295 -45.47 18.29 -51.56
C VAL A 295 -45.43 17.01 -52.38
N ASP A 296 -46.49 16.21 -52.33
CA ASP A 296 -46.54 14.95 -53.08
C ASP A 296 -46.47 15.25 -54.59
N PRO A 297 -45.47 14.74 -55.32
CA PRO A 297 -45.30 15.02 -56.74
C PRO A 297 -46.44 14.47 -57.61
N LYS A 298 -47.24 13.50 -57.12
CA LYS A 298 -48.38 12.94 -57.87
C LYS A 298 -49.66 13.75 -57.68
N THR A 299 -49.89 14.28 -56.49
CA THR A 299 -51.13 15.00 -56.15
C THR A 299 -50.95 16.51 -56.06
N LEU A 300 -49.71 17.00 -56.06
CA LEU A 300 -49.31 18.40 -55.87
C LEU A 300 -49.87 19.03 -54.58
N GLN A 301 -50.23 18.21 -53.60
CA GLN A 301 -50.74 18.61 -52.30
C GLN A 301 -49.76 18.20 -51.19
N ARG A 302 -49.82 18.90 -50.05
CA ARG A 302 -49.06 18.50 -48.86
C ARG A 302 -49.67 17.23 -48.28
N ASN A 303 -48.85 16.20 -48.15
CA ASN A 303 -49.21 14.96 -47.48
C ASN A 303 -48.05 14.49 -46.61
N THR A 304 -48.09 14.86 -45.33
CA THR A 304 -47.04 14.59 -44.34
C THR A 304 -46.87 13.10 -44.10
N SER A 305 -47.98 12.37 -43.95
CA SER A 305 -47.99 10.92 -43.76
C SER A 305 -47.36 10.18 -44.94
N GLN A 306 -47.67 10.59 -46.17
CA GLN A 306 -47.06 9.99 -47.37
C GLN A 306 -45.56 10.31 -47.48
N CYS A 307 -45.10 11.49 -47.04
CA CYS A 307 -43.68 11.79 -46.93
C CYS A 307 -42.98 10.79 -46.01
N PHE A 308 -43.48 10.62 -44.79
CA PHE A 308 -42.91 9.71 -43.79
C PHE A 308 -42.98 8.22 -44.17
N GLN A 309 -43.91 7.84 -45.06
CA GLN A 309 -44.01 6.48 -45.62
C GLN A 309 -43.12 6.25 -46.85
N SER A 310 -42.65 7.32 -47.49
CA SER A 310 -41.90 7.21 -48.74
C SER A 310 -40.44 6.81 -48.51
N GLU A 311 -39.84 6.15 -49.50
CA GLU A 311 -38.38 5.91 -49.55
C GLU A 311 -37.58 7.21 -49.45
N ALA A 312 -38.19 8.36 -49.78
CA ALA A 312 -37.56 9.66 -49.63
C ALA A 312 -37.26 9.97 -48.16
N ALA A 313 -38.17 9.70 -47.21
CA ALA A 313 -37.91 9.96 -45.79
C ALA A 313 -36.84 9.02 -45.20
N ALA A 314 -36.78 7.77 -45.66
CA ALA A 314 -35.74 6.81 -45.25
C ALA A 314 -34.36 7.13 -45.87
N ALA A 315 -34.32 7.64 -47.11
CA ALA A 315 -33.09 8.01 -47.79
C ALA A 315 -32.59 9.44 -47.49
N TYR A 316 -33.48 10.33 -47.04
CA TYR A 316 -33.16 11.74 -46.76
C TYR A 316 -32.06 11.91 -45.71
N PRO A 317 -31.97 11.15 -44.61
CA PRO A 317 -30.86 11.26 -43.68
C PRO A 317 -29.49 10.98 -44.32
N ALA A 318 -29.39 9.94 -45.15
CA ALA A 318 -28.15 9.59 -45.86
C ALA A 318 -27.76 10.65 -46.90
N ASN A 319 -28.75 11.29 -47.52
CA ASN A 319 -28.54 12.40 -48.46
C ASN A 319 -28.22 13.73 -47.75
N TYR A 320 -28.87 13.98 -46.60
CA TYR A 320 -28.63 15.13 -45.74
C TYR A 320 -27.22 15.09 -45.17
N LEU A 321 -26.78 13.92 -44.72
CA LEU A 321 -25.41 13.68 -44.30
C LEU A 321 -24.42 13.97 -45.43
N GLY A 322 -24.73 13.54 -46.67
CA GLY A 322 -23.92 13.87 -47.84
C GLY A 322 -23.84 15.37 -48.14
N ALA A 323 -24.95 16.09 -47.98
CA ALA A 323 -24.98 17.54 -48.07
C ALA A 323 -24.14 18.17 -46.95
N ALA A 324 -24.33 17.76 -45.69
CA ALA A 324 -23.57 18.24 -44.54
C ALA A 324 -22.05 18.02 -44.70
N LEU A 325 -21.64 16.85 -45.19
CA LEU A 325 -20.25 16.52 -45.53
C LEU A 325 -19.65 17.36 -46.65
N SER A 326 -20.48 18.06 -47.42
CA SER A 326 -20.06 18.87 -48.58
C SER A 326 -20.23 20.38 -48.38
N SER A 327 -21.13 20.82 -47.49
CA SER A 327 -21.55 22.22 -47.40
C SER A 327 -21.70 22.79 -45.99
N GLN A 328 -21.68 21.98 -44.92
CA GLN A 328 -21.84 22.47 -43.54
C GLN A 328 -20.56 22.19 -42.77
N SER A 329 -19.77 23.23 -42.49
CA SER A 329 -18.52 23.15 -41.70
C SER A 329 -18.78 22.65 -40.28
N SER A 330 -18.76 21.33 -40.10
CA SER A 330 -18.72 20.70 -38.79
C SER A 330 -17.29 20.22 -38.53
N PRO A 331 -16.65 20.67 -37.44
CA PRO A 331 -15.30 20.23 -37.07
C PRO A 331 -15.29 18.80 -36.49
N TYR A 332 -16.37 18.04 -36.65
CA TYR A 332 -16.52 16.73 -36.02
C TYR A 332 -16.94 15.62 -37.01
N LEU A 333 -17.26 15.97 -38.26
CA LEU A 333 -17.63 14.99 -39.30
C LEU A 333 -16.43 14.67 -40.18
N ASP A 334 -15.71 13.61 -39.82
CA ASP A 334 -14.62 13.06 -40.63
C ASP A 334 -15.15 12.60 -41.99
N ASN A 335 -14.69 13.20 -43.08
CA ASN A 335 -15.03 12.70 -44.42
C ASN A 335 -14.55 11.25 -44.60
N ALA A 336 -13.40 10.89 -44.03
CA ALA A 336 -12.86 9.53 -44.03
C ALA A 336 -13.75 8.48 -43.32
N ALA A 337 -14.69 8.91 -42.45
CA ALA A 337 -15.63 8.00 -41.80
C ALA A 337 -16.77 7.57 -42.74
N PHE A 338 -16.89 8.16 -43.93
CA PHE A 338 -17.99 7.93 -44.85
C PHE A 338 -17.50 7.61 -46.27
N THR A 339 -18.23 6.73 -46.96
CA THR A 339 -18.07 6.45 -48.38
C THR A 339 -19.35 6.78 -49.12
N ALA A 340 -19.21 7.34 -50.33
CA ALA A 340 -20.36 7.56 -51.20
C ALA A 340 -20.95 6.20 -51.64
N SER A 341 -22.27 6.08 -51.55
CA SER A 341 -23.05 4.94 -52.05
C SER A 341 -23.57 5.21 -53.47
N THR A 342 -24.21 4.21 -54.08
CA THR A 342 -24.75 4.31 -55.44
C THR A 342 -25.79 5.43 -55.53
N SER A 343 -25.54 6.42 -56.39
CA SER A 343 -26.41 7.58 -56.55
C SER A 343 -27.70 7.25 -57.31
N THR A 344 -28.83 7.73 -56.82
CA THR A 344 -30.13 7.70 -57.52
C THR A 344 -30.52 9.12 -57.95
N GLY A 345 -30.32 9.48 -59.22
CA GLY A 345 -30.59 10.82 -59.73
C GLY A 345 -29.64 11.87 -59.13
N LEU A 346 -30.19 12.94 -58.53
CA LEU A 346 -29.41 14.01 -57.88
C LEU A 346 -28.96 13.66 -56.44
N ALA A 347 -29.45 12.55 -55.88
CA ALA A 347 -29.13 12.12 -54.53
C ALA A 347 -27.80 11.34 -54.49
N LYS A 348 -26.86 11.78 -53.64
CA LYS A 348 -25.61 11.08 -53.33
C LYS A 348 -25.65 10.60 -51.88
N PRO A 349 -26.18 9.40 -51.62
CA PRO A 349 -26.22 8.85 -50.27
C PRO A 349 -24.81 8.50 -49.79
N TYR A 350 -24.55 8.63 -48.49
CA TYR A 350 -23.29 8.22 -47.86
C TYR A 350 -23.56 7.09 -46.85
N LYS A 351 -22.58 6.20 -46.71
CA LYS A 351 -22.57 5.12 -45.72
C LYS A 351 -21.29 5.16 -44.90
N TYR A 352 -21.29 4.59 -43.70
CA TYR A 352 -20.08 4.50 -42.90
C TYR A 352 -19.04 3.58 -43.54
N THR A 353 -17.78 3.99 -43.41
CA THR A 353 -16.63 3.15 -43.75
C THR A 353 -16.27 2.31 -42.55
N ASN A 354 -16.12 0.99 -42.74
CA ASN A 354 -15.56 0.14 -41.71
C ASN A 354 -14.10 0.52 -41.48
N ARG A 355 -13.77 0.96 -40.27
CA ARG A 355 -12.40 1.26 -39.89
C ARG A 355 -11.69 -0.02 -39.50
N LYS A 356 -10.53 -0.27 -40.09
CA LYS A 356 -9.69 -1.40 -39.73
C LYS A 356 -9.30 -1.28 -38.25
N GLN A 357 -9.60 -2.30 -37.47
CA GLN A 357 -9.19 -2.43 -36.07
C GLN A 357 -8.47 -3.76 -35.90
N ALA A 358 -7.19 -3.72 -35.55
CA ALA A 358 -6.44 -4.93 -35.22
C ALA A 358 -6.87 -5.45 -33.84
N ALA A 359 -6.85 -6.77 -33.60
CA ALA A 359 -7.03 -7.30 -32.25
C ALA A 359 -5.84 -6.92 -31.35
N LEU A 360 -6.01 -6.92 -30.02
CA LEU A 360 -4.95 -6.47 -29.10
C LEU A 360 -3.70 -7.37 -29.18
N ALA A 361 -3.89 -8.67 -29.38
CA ALA A 361 -2.81 -9.64 -29.56
C ALA A 361 -2.05 -9.45 -30.88
N ASP A 362 -2.66 -8.81 -31.88
CA ASP A 362 -2.08 -8.62 -33.22
C ASP A 362 -1.38 -7.26 -33.37
N ILE A 363 -1.44 -6.39 -32.36
CA ILE A 363 -0.76 -5.10 -32.39
C ILE A 363 0.75 -5.31 -32.41
N GLU A 364 1.36 -4.90 -33.51
CA GLU A 364 2.80 -4.82 -33.61
C GLU A 364 3.31 -3.52 -32.97
N TYR A 365 4.31 -3.62 -32.09
CA TYR A 365 4.99 -2.47 -31.51
C TYR A 365 6.35 -2.25 -32.15
N VAL A 366 6.64 -1.01 -32.54
CA VAL A 366 7.96 -0.57 -33.03
C VAL A 366 8.89 -0.24 -31.86
N ALA A 367 10.19 -0.26 -32.11
CA ALA A 367 11.19 0.05 -31.09
C ALA A 367 11.22 1.55 -30.77
N PRO A 368 11.44 1.96 -29.50
CA PRO A 368 11.62 3.36 -29.14
C PRO A 368 12.88 3.92 -29.81
N GLY A 369 12.78 5.14 -30.32
CA GLY A 369 13.89 5.89 -30.91
C GLY A 369 14.29 7.10 -30.06
N ASN A 370 15.30 7.83 -30.51
CA ASN A 370 15.72 9.11 -29.91
C ASN A 370 15.62 10.25 -30.94
N VAL A 371 15.90 11.48 -30.52
CA VAL A 371 15.85 12.68 -31.39
C VAL A 371 16.80 12.56 -32.59
N SER A 372 17.96 11.93 -32.42
CA SER A 372 18.88 11.66 -33.53
C SER A 372 18.29 10.69 -34.55
N ALA A 373 17.58 9.67 -34.08
CA ALA A 373 16.83 8.76 -34.95
C ALA A 373 15.72 9.50 -35.70
N TRP A 374 15.04 10.48 -35.07
CA TRP A 374 14.00 11.29 -35.72
C TRP A 374 14.54 12.07 -36.92
N ASN A 375 15.69 12.74 -36.74
CA ASN A 375 16.34 13.45 -37.85
C ASN A 375 16.76 12.49 -38.98
N HIS A 376 17.16 11.27 -38.64
CA HIS A 376 17.50 10.27 -39.65
C HIS A 376 16.25 9.68 -40.33
N LEU A 377 15.10 9.65 -39.66
CA LEU A 377 13.87 9.03 -40.17
C LEU A 377 13.29 9.77 -41.37
N PHE A 378 13.18 11.10 -41.32
CA PHE A 378 12.65 11.83 -42.47
C PHE A 378 13.60 11.73 -43.68
N GLN A 379 14.91 11.66 -43.44
CA GLN A 379 15.91 11.47 -44.49
C GLN A 379 15.78 10.09 -45.14
N GLN A 380 15.52 9.05 -44.33
CA GLN A 380 15.19 7.71 -44.83
C GLN A 380 13.88 7.70 -45.63
N LEU A 381 12.86 8.43 -45.17
CA LEU A 381 11.60 8.57 -45.91
C LEU A 381 11.83 9.25 -47.26
N VAL A 382 12.57 10.36 -47.32
CA VAL A 382 12.92 11.04 -48.57
C VAL A 382 13.69 10.11 -49.50
N ALA A 383 14.71 9.41 -49.00
CA ALA A 383 15.48 8.43 -49.76
C ALA A 383 14.59 7.30 -50.33
N SER A 384 13.67 6.79 -49.52
CA SER A 384 12.71 5.75 -49.93
C SER A 384 11.73 6.24 -50.98
N VAL A 385 11.27 7.50 -50.90
CA VAL A 385 10.31 8.09 -51.85
C VAL A 385 10.97 8.45 -53.18
N THR A 386 12.20 8.96 -53.12
CA THR A 386 12.95 9.42 -54.31
C THR A 386 13.79 8.32 -54.95
N ALA A 387 13.82 7.12 -54.35
CA ALA A 387 14.72 6.02 -54.73
C ALA A 387 16.20 6.45 -54.81
N ALA A 388 16.61 7.34 -53.90
CA ALA A 388 17.96 7.90 -53.81
C ALA A 388 18.66 7.42 -52.51
N PRO A 389 20.00 7.48 -52.42
CA PRO A 389 20.70 7.25 -51.17
C PRO A 389 20.32 8.30 -50.11
N VAL A 390 20.41 7.94 -48.82
CA VAL A 390 20.12 8.83 -47.70
C VAL A 390 21.10 10.01 -47.68
N ASP A 391 20.58 11.24 -47.81
CA ASP A 391 21.35 12.48 -47.70
C ASP A 391 21.19 13.09 -46.30
N THR A 392 22.23 12.93 -45.47
CA THR A 392 22.27 13.44 -44.10
C THR A 392 22.46 14.94 -43.99
N THR A 393 22.68 15.65 -45.10
CA THR A 393 22.94 17.11 -45.12
C THR A 393 21.68 17.95 -45.32
N THR A 394 20.53 17.31 -45.52
CA THR A 394 19.24 17.97 -45.68
C THR A 394 18.63 18.40 -44.34
N ALA A 395 17.90 19.52 -44.36
CA ALA A 395 17.16 20.04 -43.22
C ALA A 395 15.65 19.93 -43.45
N LEU A 396 14.91 19.39 -42.49
CA LEU A 396 13.45 19.29 -42.56
C LEU A 396 12.82 20.68 -42.41
N GLU A 397 11.95 21.07 -43.34
CA GLU A 397 11.07 22.24 -43.20
C GLU A 397 9.67 21.83 -42.72
N GLU A 398 9.13 20.70 -43.21
CA GLU A 398 7.85 20.14 -42.75
C GLU A 398 7.75 18.64 -43.04
N LEU A 399 7.23 17.88 -42.08
CA LEU A 399 6.66 16.55 -42.31
C LEU A 399 5.12 16.65 -42.28
N CYS A 400 4.48 16.74 -43.44
CA CYS A 400 3.03 16.84 -43.54
C CYS A 400 2.40 15.46 -43.76
N LEU A 401 1.62 14.99 -42.79
CA LEU A 401 0.83 13.76 -42.85
C LEU A 401 -0.54 14.09 -43.45
N VAL A 402 -0.81 13.56 -44.64
CA VAL A 402 -1.93 14.00 -45.48
C VAL A 402 -3.06 12.98 -45.55
N GLY A 403 -4.19 13.30 -44.91
CA GLY A 403 -5.46 12.60 -45.02
C GLY A 403 -6.38 13.24 -46.05
N ASP A 404 -7.25 12.44 -46.68
CA ASP A 404 -8.33 12.89 -47.57
C ASP A 404 -7.89 13.85 -48.71
N GLY A 405 -6.64 13.72 -49.16
CA GLY A 405 -6.06 14.55 -50.22
C GLY A 405 -5.85 16.02 -49.83
N CYS A 406 -5.77 16.34 -48.53
CA CYS A 406 -5.64 17.71 -48.01
C CYS A 406 -4.23 18.30 -48.07
N VAL A 407 -3.51 18.05 -49.16
CA VAL A 407 -2.15 18.55 -49.41
C VAL A 407 -2.08 20.09 -49.35
N SER A 408 -3.16 20.77 -49.77
CA SER A 408 -3.23 22.23 -49.76
C SER A 408 -3.16 22.85 -48.37
N SER A 409 -3.41 22.07 -47.31
CA SER A 409 -3.38 22.54 -45.93
C SER A 409 -2.03 22.31 -45.23
N CYS A 410 -1.04 21.75 -45.94
CA CYS A 410 0.34 21.66 -45.44
C CYS A 410 0.97 23.07 -45.34
N MET A 411 1.70 23.32 -44.25
CA MET A 411 2.24 24.63 -43.89
C MET A 411 3.59 24.93 -44.55
N ASN A 412 4.24 23.92 -45.13
CA ASN A 412 5.56 23.96 -45.76
C ASN A 412 6.58 24.72 -44.90
N ALA A 413 7.21 25.75 -45.44
CA ALA A 413 8.22 26.55 -44.75
C ALA A 413 7.74 27.14 -43.40
N SER A 414 6.43 27.35 -43.23
CA SER A 414 5.86 27.89 -42.00
C SER A 414 5.80 26.88 -40.85
N ALA A 415 6.03 25.58 -41.11
CA ALA A 415 6.07 24.54 -40.07
C ALA A 415 7.40 24.50 -39.31
N SER A 416 8.46 25.12 -39.84
CA SER A 416 9.77 25.26 -39.19
C SER A 416 10.39 23.96 -38.65
N GLY A 417 10.27 22.87 -39.40
CA GLY A 417 10.77 21.53 -39.06
C GLY A 417 9.78 20.67 -38.26
N GLY A 418 8.55 21.16 -38.06
CA GLY A 418 7.49 20.44 -37.35
C GLY A 418 6.74 19.40 -38.19
N THR A 419 5.89 18.64 -37.51
CA THR A 419 4.94 17.69 -38.14
C THR A 419 3.54 18.31 -38.18
N THR A 420 2.93 18.31 -39.36
CA THR A 420 1.56 18.78 -39.58
C THR A 420 0.66 17.60 -39.92
N VAL A 421 -0.49 17.48 -39.28
CA VAL A 421 -1.50 16.46 -39.54
C VAL A 421 -2.65 17.12 -40.27
N THR A 422 -2.98 16.67 -41.47
CA THR A 422 -4.09 17.22 -42.26
C THR A 422 -5.15 16.14 -42.52
N TYR A 423 -6.41 16.56 -42.51
CA TYR A 423 -7.56 15.69 -42.73
C TYR A 423 -8.74 16.53 -43.20
N ARG A 424 -9.79 15.89 -43.74
CA ARG A 424 -10.98 16.61 -44.20
C ARG A 424 -12.13 16.43 -43.22
N ARG A 425 -12.67 17.56 -42.77
CA ARG A 425 -13.91 17.61 -41.98
C ARG A 425 -14.95 18.41 -42.73
N SER A 426 -16.12 17.83 -42.93
CA SER A 426 -17.22 18.49 -43.62
C SER A 426 -16.85 19.12 -44.97
N GLY A 427 -15.97 18.46 -45.73
CA GLY A 427 -15.57 18.93 -47.06
C GLY A 427 -14.45 19.99 -47.05
N VAL A 428 -14.04 20.46 -45.87
CA VAL A 428 -12.96 21.43 -45.68
C VAL A 428 -11.71 20.71 -45.19
N CYS A 429 -10.55 21.06 -45.77
CA CYS A 429 -9.28 20.53 -45.34
C CYS A 429 -8.76 21.29 -44.11
N GLU A 430 -8.69 20.59 -42.99
CA GLU A 430 -8.14 21.09 -41.73
C GLU A 430 -6.68 20.66 -41.57
N ALA A 431 -5.94 21.43 -40.79
CA ALA A 431 -4.57 21.15 -40.40
C ALA A 431 -4.40 21.35 -38.89
N ALA A 432 -3.72 20.41 -38.25
CA ALA A 432 -3.33 20.45 -36.86
C ALA A 432 -1.81 20.28 -36.76
N VAL A 433 -1.13 21.16 -36.02
CA VAL A 433 0.28 20.99 -35.71
C VAL A 433 0.42 19.94 -34.62
N ASP A 434 1.29 18.95 -34.82
CA ASP A 434 1.57 17.93 -33.82
C ASP A 434 2.38 18.52 -32.66
N THR A 435 1.68 18.92 -31.60
CA THR A 435 2.32 19.34 -30.34
C THR A 435 2.56 18.17 -29.39
N VAL A 436 2.05 16.98 -29.72
CA VAL A 436 2.02 15.82 -28.83
C VAL A 436 3.35 15.09 -28.92
N ALA A 437 3.80 14.68 -30.12
CA ALA A 437 5.06 13.96 -30.28
C ALA A 437 6.28 14.86 -29.96
N HIS A 438 6.22 16.15 -30.28
CA HIS A 438 7.29 17.11 -29.97
C HIS A 438 7.49 17.36 -28.47
N GLY A 439 6.46 17.11 -27.64
CA GLY A 439 6.54 17.28 -26.20
C GLY A 439 7.11 16.07 -25.44
N LEU A 440 7.33 14.93 -26.10
CA LEU A 440 7.77 13.69 -25.46
C LEU A 440 9.30 13.57 -25.44
N ALA A 441 9.85 13.11 -24.31
CA ALA A 441 11.29 12.88 -24.16
C ALA A 441 11.80 11.75 -25.08
N ASP A 442 10.96 10.73 -25.32
CA ASP A 442 11.25 9.58 -26.17
C ASP A 442 10.09 9.35 -27.15
N VAL A 443 10.35 9.38 -28.45
CA VAL A 443 9.40 9.06 -29.52
C VAL A 443 9.74 7.75 -30.20
N PHE A 444 8.75 7.08 -30.78
CA PHE A 444 8.96 5.89 -31.58
C PHE A 444 9.23 6.30 -33.03
N VAL A 445 10.42 5.96 -33.51
CA VAL A 445 10.93 6.50 -34.76
C VAL A 445 11.35 5.36 -35.66
N ASP A 446 10.39 4.83 -36.41
CA ASP A 446 10.59 3.69 -37.30
C ASP A 446 9.88 3.94 -38.63
N MET A 447 10.49 3.56 -39.75
CA MET A 447 9.89 3.66 -41.08
C MET A 447 8.56 2.89 -41.19
N LYS A 448 8.38 1.84 -40.38
CA LYS A 448 7.11 1.11 -40.25
C LYS A 448 5.96 2.00 -39.80
N CYS A 449 6.22 3.05 -39.02
CA CYS A 449 5.17 3.98 -38.58
C CYS A 449 4.47 4.69 -39.72
N PHE A 450 5.13 4.85 -40.88
CA PHE A 450 4.51 5.49 -42.05
C PHE A 450 3.53 4.57 -42.80
N GLY A 451 3.58 3.25 -42.58
CA GLY A 451 2.71 2.29 -43.28
C GLY A 451 2.82 2.41 -44.81
N LEU A 452 4.04 2.46 -45.34
CA LEU A 452 4.26 2.60 -46.77
C LEU A 452 3.63 1.43 -47.54
N GLY A 453 2.69 1.75 -48.45
CA GLY A 453 1.96 0.78 -49.26
C GLY A 453 0.75 0.14 -48.58
N THR A 454 0.39 0.52 -47.35
CA THR A 454 -0.67 -0.15 -46.58
C THR A 454 -1.99 0.59 -46.48
N GLY A 455 -2.07 1.85 -46.93
CA GLY A 455 -3.27 2.69 -46.81
C GLY A 455 -3.55 3.56 -48.03
N SER A 456 -4.44 4.54 -47.89
CA SER A 456 -4.88 5.45 -48.97
C SER A 456 -4.45 6.91 -48.76
N SER A 457 -3.71 7.18 -47.69
CA SER A 457 -3.23 8.52 -47.37
C SER A 457 -1.91 8.81 -48.08
N SER A 458 -1.40 10.03 -47.88
CA SER A 458 -0.10 10.44 -48.40
C SER A 458 0.72 11.14 -47.33
N ILE A 459 2.03 11.22 -47.53
CA ILE A 459 2.94 12.02 -46.71
C ILE A 459 3.69 12.95 -47.64
N GLN A 460 3.74 14.23 -47.31
CA GLN A 460 4.52 15.23 -48.02
C GLN A 460 5.65 15.71 -47.11
N VAL A 461 6.89 15.52 -47.55
CA VAL A 461 8.08 16.01 -46.85
C VAL A 461 8.61 17.21 -47.62
N THR A 462 8.66 18.36 -46.96
CA THR A 462 9.30 19.57 -47.49
C THR A 462 10.64 19.74 -46.76
N TYR A 463 11.74 19.84 -47.51
CA TYR A 463 13.09 19.88 -46.97
C TYR A 463 14.00 20.78 -47.79
N MET A 464 15.08 21.23 -47.18
CA MET A 464 16.08 22.10 -47.79
C MET A 464 17.39 21.33 -47.97
N SER A 465 17.96 21.36 -49.17
CA SER A 465 19.28 20.79 -49.44
C SER A 465 20.39 21.69 -48.87
N LYS A 466 21.62 21.18 -48.79
CA LYS A 466 22.80 21.93 -48.33
C LYS A 466 23.02 23.24 -49.10
N ASP A 467 22.61 23.30 -50.36
CA ASP A 467 22.74 24.48 -51.22
C ASP A 467 21.63 25.52 -50.99
N GLY A 468 20.75 25.30 -50.01
CA GLY A 468 19.64 26.20 -49.67
C GLY A 468 18.43 26.07 -50.60
N VAL A 469 18.38 25.03 -51.44
CA VAL A 469 17.26 24.81 -52.37
C VAL A 469 16.17 23.97 -51.69
N ARG A 470 14.93 24.43 -51.80
CA ARG A 470 13.75 23.71 -51.28
C ARG A 470 13.35 22.59 -52.23
N HIS A 471 13.05 21.44 -51.65
CA HIS A 471 12.55 20.26 -52.32
C HIS A 471 11.30 19.74 -51.59
N THR A 472 10.48 19.01 -52.34
CA THR A 472 9.28 18.36 -51.81
C THR A 472 9.22 16.94 -52.34
N ALA A 473 9.04 15.97 -51.45
CA ALA A 473 8.88 14.57 -51.78
C ALA A 473 7.53 14.06 -51.23
N THR A 474 6.76 13.35 -52.05
CA THR A 474 5.44 12.84 -51.66
C THR A 474 5.38 11.33 -51.74
N ALA A 475 5.16 10.68 -50.59
CA ALA A 475 4.80 9.27 -50.51
C ALA A 475 3.28 9.12 -50.69
N THR A 476 2.84 8.24 -51.57
CA THR A 476 1.42 7.88 -51.70
C THR A 476 1.17 6.48 -51.15
N ASN A 477 -0.09 6.17 -50.82
CA ASN A 477 -0.51 4.91 -50.22
C ASN A 477 0.09 4.64 -48.82
N THR A 478 0.08 5.65 -47.96
CA THR A 478 0.58 5.57 -46.58
C THR A 478 -0.55 5.25 -45.60
N ALA A 479 -0.19 4.94 -44.36
CA ALA A 479 -1.16 4.89 -43.27
C ALA A 479 -1.86 6.24 -43.02
N SER A 480 -3.01 6.20 -42.33
CA SER A 480 -3.75 7.41 -41.98
C SER A 480 -2.94 8.34 -41.07
N PRO A 481 -3.06 9.68 -41.21
CA PRO A 481 -2.23 10.63 -40.46
C PRO A 481 -2.23 10.40 -38.94
N VAL A 482 -3.41 10.11 -38.38
CA VAL A 482 -3.58 9.87 -36.95
C VAL A 482 -2.96 8.53 -36.52
N ALA A 483 -2.97 7.50 -37.37
CA ALA A 483 -2.30 6.23 -37.09
C ALA A 483 -0.78 6.36 -37.07
N ILE A 484 -0.23 7.21 -37.93
CA ILE A 484 1.20 7.54 -37.93
C ILE A 484 1.57 8.27 -36.62
N VAL A 485 0.78 9.26 -36.19
CA VAL A 485 0.99 9.95 -34.90
C VAL A 485 0.86 8.99 -33.71
N ALA A 486 -0.16 8.13 -33.71
CA ALA A 486 -0.33 7.10 -32.68
C ALA A 486 0.89 6.15 -32.61
N CYS A 487 1.51 5.85 -33.76
CA CYS A 487 2.77 5.11 -33.81
C CYS A 487 3.90 5.91 -33.16
N PHE A 488 4.07 7.19 -33.50
CA PHE A 488 5.15 8.02 -32.93
C PHE A 488 5.07 8.20 -31.41
N ILE A 489 3.86 8.31 -30.85
CA ILE A 489 3.68 8.56 -29.41
C ILE A 489 3.58 7.25 -28.59
N GLY A 490 2.99 6.21 -29.16
CA GLY A 490 2.66 4.96 -28.45
C GLY A 490 3.40 3.72 -28.95
N GLY A 491 4.09 3.81 -30.08
CA GLY A 491 4.86 2.71 -30.69
C GLY A 491 4.02 1.71 -31.45
N ARG A 492 2.73 1.95 -31.66
CA ARG A 492 1.83 1.01 -32.34
C ARG A 492 1.96 1.15 -33.85
N ALA A 493 2.43 0.12 -34.54
CA ALA A 493 2.45 0.11 -36.00
C ALA A 493 1.04 0.36 -36.56
N PRO A 494 0.92 1.05 -37.72
CA PRO A 494 -0.37 1.51 -38.23
C PRO A 494 -1.17 0.37 -38.88
N GLN A 495 -1.75 -0.47 -38.03
CA GLN A 495 -2.66 -1.55 -38.42
C GLN A 495 -4.12 -1.19 -38.16
N THR A 496 -4.36 -0.10 -37.42
CA THR A 496 -5.67 0.41 -37.01
C THR A 496 -5.83 1.86 -37.47
N ASP A 497 -7.00 2.20 -38.00
CA ASP A 497 -7.33 3.57 -38.39
C ASP A 497 -8.09 4.30 -37.28
N TYR A 498 -7.72 5.56 -37.04
CA TYR A 498 -8.26 6.38 -35.96
C TYR A 498 -9.04 7.59 -36.49
N PRO A 499 -10.05 8.10 -35.74
CA PRO A 499 -10.73 9.34 -36.08
C PRO A 499 -9.79 10.54 -36.01
N SER A 500 -10.07 11.57 -36.80
CA SER A 500 -9.34 12.84 -36.68
C SER A 500 -9.57 13.47 -35.29
N ALA A 501 -10.73 13.26 -34.68
CA ALA A 501 -11.05 13.73 -33.33
C ALA A 501 -10.10 13.17 -32.25
N LEU A 502 -9.39 12.07 -32.51
CA LEU A 502 -8.32 11.61 -31.60
C LEU A 502 -7.20 12.66 -31.50
N MET A 503 -6.88 13.39 -32.58
CA MET A 503 -5.91 14.50 -32.51
C MET A 503 -6.38 15.63 -31.59
N ASP A 504 -7.67 15.96 -31.62
CA ASP A 504 -8.24 16.97 -30.71
C ASP A 504 -8.15 16.50 -29.25
N MET A 505 -8.34 15.20 -28.98
CA MET A 505 -8.20 14.64 -27.63
C MET A 505 -6.74 14.63 -27.17
N LEU A 506 -5.80 14.23 -28.03
CA LEU A 506 -4.38 14.15 -27.68
C LEU A 506 -3.79 15.55 -27.42
N THR A 507 -4.18 16.56 -28.20
CA THR A 507 -3.71 17.95 -28.08
C THR A 507 -4.25 18.67 -26.84
N GLN A 508 -5.39 18.24 -26.29
CA GLN A 508 -5.91 18.72 -25.00
C GLN A 508 -5.10 18.24 -23.79
N GLY A 509 -4.19 17.28 -23.99
CA GLY A 509 -3.44 16.62 -22.93
C GLY A 509 -4.23 15.52 -22.22
N THR A 510 -3.57 14.83 -21.31
CA THR A 510 -4.11 13.65 -20.61
C THR A 510 -5.29 13.96 -19.69
N GLN A 511 -5.30 15.13 -19.05
CA GLN A 511 -6.29 15.56 -18.04
C GLN A 511 -6.64 14.46 -17.01
N ALA A 512 -5.68 13.59 -16.72
CA ALA A 512 -5.85 12.39 -15.91
C ALA A 512 -4.75 12.29 -14.85
N SER A 513 -5.13 11.74 -13.72
CA SER A 513 -4.28 11.47 -12.57
C SER A 513 -4.61 10.08 -12.04
N MET A 514 -3.64 9.47 -11.35
CA MET A 514 -3.76 8.16 -10.76
C MET A 514 -3.53 8.28 -9.25
N ALA A 515 -4.48 7.84 -8.44
CA ALA A 515 -4.25 7.61 -7.01
C ALA A 515 -3.77 6.19 -6.86
N VAL A 516 -2.70 6.07 -6.09
CA VAL A 516 -2.24 4.82 -5.53
C VAL A 516 -2.49 4.91 -4.04
N THR A 517 -3.44 4.11 -3.55
CA THR A 517 -3.73 3.99 -2.12
C THR A 517 -3.13 2.70 -1.60
N LEU A 518 -2.18 2.84 -0.68
CA LEU A 518 -1.44 1.76 -0.04
C LEU A 518 -1.95 1.56 1.39
N ALA A 519 -2.25 0.32 1.73
CA ALA A 519 -2.55 -0.12 3.09
C ALA A 519 -1.56 -1.18 3.52
N ASN A 520 -0.81 -0.90 4.59
CA ASN A 520 0.17 -1.83 5.18
C ASN A 520 -0.47 -2.82 6.18
N GLY A 521 -1.81 -2.81 6.35
CA GLY A 521 -2.53 -3.68 7.28
C GLY A 521 -2.49 -3.23 8.75
N SER A 522 -2.89 -4.10 9.68
CA SER A 522 -3.00 -3.82 11.12
C SER A 522 -1.67 -3.91 11.88
N GLU A 523 -0.53 -4.12 11.21
CA GLU A 523 0.77 -4.10 11.89
C GLU A 523 0.97 -2.82 12.71
N ALA A 524 0.56 -1.68 12.14
CA ALA A 524 0.52 -0.39 12.82
C ALA A 524 -0.43 -0.39 14.04
N ILE A 525 -1.60 -1.02 13.93
CA ILE A 525 -2.59 -1.12 15.02
C ILE A 525 -2.02 -1.98 16.15
N ILE A 526 -1.42 -3.13 15.83
CA ILE A 526 -0.85 -4.05 16.81
C ILE A 526 0.29 -3.38 17.55
N LEU A 527 1.18 -2.68 16.84
CA LEU A 527 2.25 -1.91 17.45
C LEU A 527 1.72 -0.81 18.38
N ASN A 528 0.70 -0.06 17.94
CA ASN A 528 0.04 0.94 18.77
C ASN A 528 -0.61 0.33 20.03
N PHE A 529 -1.21 -0.86 19.90
CA PHE A 529 -1.82 -1.58 21.02
C PHE A 529 -0.77 -2.10 22.02
N ILE A 530 0.30 -2.72 21.52
CA ILE A 530 1.45 -3.16 22.32
C ILE A 530 2.05 -1.98 23.08
N ALA A 531 2.22 -0.83 22.41
CA ALA A 531 2.71 0.40 23.01
C ALA A 531 1.82 0.87 24.16
N LEU A 532 0.51 0.89 23.95
CA LEU A 532 -0.47 1.32 24.95
C LEU A 532 -0.48 0.40 26.17
N VAL A 533 -0.51 -0.93 25.97
CA VAL A 533 -0.46 -1.92 27.06
C VAL A 533 0.84 -1.79 27.85
N SER A 534 1.97 -1.61 27.16
CA SER A 534 3.27 -1.41 27.80
C SER A 534 3.30 -0.11 28.60
N LEU A 535 2.76 0.99 28.06
CA LEU A 535 2.68 2.29 28.74
C LEU A 535 1.83 2.23 30.01
N VAL A 536 0.64 1.64 29.93
CA VAL A 536 -0.25 1.45 31.09
C VAL A 536 0.42 0.55 32.13
N GLY A 537 1.06 -0.52 31.68
CA GLY A 537 1.80 -1.45 32.54
C GLY A 537 2.95 -0.81 33.31
N TYR A 538 3.80 -0.04 32.63
CA TYR A 538 4.88 0.69 33.29
C TYR A 538 4.36 1.88 34.12
N GLY A 539 3.23 2.48 33.75
CA GLY A 539 2.51 3.43 34.60
C GLY A 539 2.07 2.79 35.92
N TYR A 540 1.52 1.58 35.87
CA TYR A 540 1.19 0.79 37.06
C TYR A 540 2.44 0.44 37.89
N PHE A 541 3.54 0.02 37.25
CA PHE A 541 4.81 -0.25 37.92
C PHE A 541 5.38 1.00 38.63
N CYS A 542 5.34 2.15 37.97
CA CYS A 542 5.74 3.45 38.53
C CYS A 542 4.88 3.79 39.76
N TRP A 543 3.56 3.69 39.64
CA TRP A 543 2.63 3.94 40.74
C TRP A 543 2.90 3.02 41.95
N ARG A 544 3.10 1.72 41.73
CA ARG A 544 3.43 0.76 42.81
C ARG A 544 4.78 1.04 43.45
N THR A 545 5.77 1.43 42.65
CA THR A 545 7.08 1.87 43.13
C THR A 545 6.94 3.09 44.03
N ALA A 546 6.18 4.10 43.60
CA ALA A 546 5.90 5.30 44.39
C ALA A 546 5.16 4.98 45.70
N GLN A 547 4.16 4.09 45.66
CA GLN A 547 3.45 3.65 46.86
C GLN A 547 4.37 2.93 47.86
N LEU A 548 5.25 2.04 47.38
CA LEU A 548 6.20 1.32 48.23
C LEU A 548 7.20 2.30 48.85
N LEU A 549 7.77 3.21 48.06
CA LEU A 549 8.67 4.27 48.52
C LEU A 549 8.01 5.15 49.59
N PHE A 550 6.76 5.56 49.38
CA PHE A 550 6.00 6.35 50.35
C PHE A 550 5.78 5.60 51.66
N ARG A 551 5.47 4.29 51.61
CA ARG A 551 5.32 3.46 52.82
C ARG A 551 6.63 3.33 53.59
N VAL A 552 7.73 3.05 52.91
CA VAL A 552 9.07 2.95 53.52
C VAL A 552 9.46 4.29 54.15
N LEU A 553 9.26 5.40 53.45
CA LEU A 553 9.53 6.75 53.98
C LEU A 553 8.68 7.05 55.22
N ARG A 554 7.38 6.75 55.20
CA ARG A 554 6.48 6.99 56.33
C ARG A 554 6.85 6.14 57.55
N TRP A 555 7.24 4.89 57.33
CA TRP A 555 7.73 3.99 58.38
C TRP A 555 9.04 4.54 58.99
N PHE A 556 9.96 5.01 58.15
CA PHE A 556 11.21 5.61 58.58
C PHE A 556 10.99 6.88 59.43
N LEU A 557 10.08 7.77 59.01
CA LEU A 557 9.75 8.99 59.73
C LEU A 557 9.06 8.74 61.09
N ARG A 558 8.33 7.63 61.23
CA ARG A 558 7.61 7.28 62.47
C ARG A 558 8.48 6.57 63.50
N THR A 559 9.51 5.86 63.06
CA THR A 559 10.34 5.02 63.93
C THR A 559 11.48 5.85 64.51
N LYS A 560 11.34 6.35 65.74
CA LYS A 560 12.46 7.02 66.43
C LYS A 560 13.52 5.98 66.81
N GLY A 561 14.76 6.17 66.36
CA GLY A 561 15.90 5.31 66.72
C GLY A 561 16.16 4.09 65.83
N VAL A 562 15.76 4.12 64.54
CA VAL A 562 16.08 3.03 63.58
C VAL A 562 17.59 2.72 63.57
N SER A 563 17.95 1.45 63.80
CA SER A 563 19.35 1.01 63.79
C SER A 563 19.99 1.22 62.41
N MET A 564 21.31 1.42 62.38
CA MET A 564 22.05 1.56 61.11
C MET A 564 21.92 0.30 60.23
N GLN A 565 21.77 -0.87 60.83
CA GLN A 565 21.58 -2.13 60.11
C GLN A 565 20.28 -2.14 59.29
N VAL A 566 19.17 -1.62 59.83
CA VAL A 566 17.91 -1.56 59.09
C VAL A 566 17.99 -0.56 57.94
N ARG A 567 18.65 0.58 58.15
CA ARG A 567 18.93 1.55 57.07
C ARG A 567 19.75 0.92 55.95
N TYR A 568 20.81 0.21 56.31
CA TYR A 568 21.65 -0.49 55.34
C TYR A 568 20.81 -1.50 54.55
N SER A 569 20.03 -2.34 55.23
CA SER A 569 19.18 -3.35 54.59
C SER A 569 18.23 -2.72 53.57
N ILE A 570 17.50 -1.65 53.95
CA ILE A 570 16.55 -0.96 53.06
C ILE A 570 17.23 -0.36 51.82
N VAL A 571 18.41 0.25 51.99
CA VAL A 571 19.16 0.87 50.89
C VAL A 571 19.80 -0.19 49.99
N ASN A 572 20.13 -1.35 50.55
CA ASN A 572 20.67 -2.51 49.81
C ASN A 572 19.59 -3.23 48.98
N CYS A 573 18.30 -3.07 49.33
CA CYS A 573 17.19 -3.66 48.59
C CYS A 573 17.02 -3.10 47.16
N SER A 574 16.79 -3.98 46.19
CA SER A 574 16.32 -3.58 44.86
C SER A 574 14.80 -3.35 44.84
N ILE A 575 14.36 -2.09 45.01
CA ILE A 575 12.92 -1.73 45.01
C ILE A 575 12.20 -2.21 43.75
N GLY A 576 12.82 -2.05 42.58
CA GLY A 576 12.22 -2.50 41.32
C GLY A 576 11.96 -4.01 41.32
N SER A 577 12.89 -4.80 41.85
CA SER A 577 12.75 -6.26 41.96
C SER A 577 11.69 -6.67 42.99
N ILE A 578 11.58 -5.92 44.09
CA ILE A 578 10.51 -6.10 45.09
C ILE A 578 9.14 -5.90 44.44
N VAL A 579 8.95 -4.75 43.76
CA VAL A 579 7.67 -4.44 43.10
C VAL A 579 7.36 -5.47 42.03
N TRP A 580 8.37 -5.89 41.26
CA TRP A 580 8.24 -6.94 40.25
C TRP A 580 7.75 -8.26 40.84
N ARG A 581 8.41 -8.76 41.90
CA ARG A 581 8.00 -10.01 42.56
C ARG A 581 6.62 -9.93 43.19
N ARG A 582 6.29 -8.82 43.88
CA ARG A 582 4.98 -8.63 44.53
C ARG A 582 3.81 -8.56 43.55
N HIS A 583 4.07 -8.12 42.33
CA HIS A 583 3.07 -7.98 41.27
C HIS A 583 3.44 -8.83 40.05
N SER A 584 3.99 -10.02 40.28
CA SER A 584 4.60 -10.87 39.25
C SER A 584 3.68 -11.15 38.08
N THR A 585 2.40 -11.45 38.31
CA THR A 585 1.43 -11.76 37.24
C THR A 585 1.26 -10.60 36.25
N ALA A 586 1.02 -9.39 36.76
CA ALA A 586 0.89 -8.19 35.92
C ALA A 586 2.22 -7.83 35.24
N MET A 587 3.33 -7.94 35.97
CA MET A 587 4.65 -7.60 35.44
C MET A 587 5.16 -8.60 34.41
N TRP A 588 4.74 -9.86 34.50
CA TRP A 588 5.06 -10.87 33.50
C TRP A 588 4.39 -10.53 32.16
N LEU A 589 3.10 -10.18 32.17
CA LEU A 589 2.38 -9.77 30.97
C LEU A 589 2.98 -8.50 30.36
N VAL A 590 3.16 -7.45 31.16
CA VAL A 590 3.70 -6.16 30.71
C VAL A 590 5.12 -6.33 30.18
N GLY A 591 5.96 -7.06 30.92
CA GLY A 591 7.32 -7.37 30.54
C GLY A 591 7.40 -8.14 29.24
N PHE A 592 6.55 -9.14 29.06
CA PHE A 592 6.49 -9.95 27.84
C PHE A 592 6.05 -9.12 26.63
N VAL A 593 4.97 -8.33 26.76
CA VAL A 593 4.48 -7.48 25.67
C VAL A 593 5.51 -6.42 25.28
N SER A 594 6.15 -5.77 26.27
CA SER A 594 7.22 -4.79 26.03
C SER A 594 8.45 -5.43 25.38
N PHE A 595 8.76 -6.67 25.76
CA PHE A 595 9.86 -7.45 25.20
C PHE A 595 9.61 -7.84 23.74
N LEU A 596 8.38 -8.25 23.40
CA LEU A 596 7.99 -8.48 22.00
C LEU A 596 8.12 -7.20 21.18
N SER A 597 7.65 -6.07 21.71
CA SER A 597 7.79 -4.75 21.09
C SER A 597 9.25 -4.45 20.74
N TRP A 598 10.14 -4.63 21.72
CA TRP A 598 11.57 -4.43 21.52
C TRP A 598 12.12 -5.32 20.42
N HIS A 599 11.77 -6.62 20.40
CA HIS A 599 12.33 -7.51 19.39
C HIS A 599 11.81 -7.21 17.98
N ILE A 600 10.53 -6.82 17.85
CA ILE A 600 9.95 -6.36 16.59
C ILE A 600 10.74 -5.16 16.04
N GLY A 601 10.98 -4.15 16.89
CA GLY A 601 11.75 -2.96 16.50
C GLY A 601 13.22 -3.28 16.24
N ALA A 602 13.87 -4.04 17.13
CA ALA A 602 15.28 -4.36 17.04
C ALA A 602 15.61 -5.22 15.81
N ALA A 603 14.76 -6.19 15.49
CA ALA A 603 14.93 -7.01 14.29
C ALA A 603 14.28 -6.39 13.04
N SER A 604 13.82 -5.13 13.12
CA SER A 604 13.13 -4.41 12.03
C SER A 604 12.07 -5.25 11.33
N MET A 605 11.29 -6.03 12.10
CA MET A 605 10.26 -6.92 11.57
C MET A 605 9.10 -6.07 11.04
N ARG A 606 9.16 -5.71 9.76
CA ARG A 606 8.16 -4.84 9.12
C ARG A 606 7.78 -5.41 7.77
N CYS A 607 6.49 -5.39 7.48
CA CYS A 607 5.98 -5.63 6.14
C CYS A 607 5.53 -4.30 5.54
N SER A 608 6.07 -3.99 4.37
CA SER A 608 5.79 -2.73 3.69
C SER A 608 5.77 -2.94 2.19
N TRP A 609 5.06 -2.05 1.51
CA TRP A 609 5.23 -1.86 0.08
C TRP A 609 6.67 -1.53 -0.26
N ALA A 610 7.18 -2.10 -1.35
CA ALA A 610 8.51 -1.77 -1.84
C ALA A 610 8.61 -0.26 -2.17
N ALA A 611 9.80 0.32 -2.01
CA ALA A 611 9.99 1.75 -2.22
C ALA A 611 9.66 2.22 -3.66
N HIS A 612 9.73 1.31 -4.63
CA HIS A 612 9.42 1.59 -6.03
C HIS A 612 7.91 1.56 -6.35
N VAL A 613 7.02 1.31 -5.37
CA VAL A 613 5.56 1.32 -5.61
C VAL A 613 5.03 2.70 -6.03
N ALA A 614 5.77 3.77 -5.71
CA ALA A 614 5.48 5.11 -6.23
C ALA A 614 5.78 5.24 -7.75
N ASP A 615 6.64 4.37 -8.29
CA ASP A 615 6.91 4.31 -9.73
C ASP A 615 5.91 3.36 -10.40
N LEU A 616 4.97 3.95 -11.13
CA LEU A 616 3.91 3.23 -11.84
C LEU A 616 4.44 2.24 -12.89
N ARG A 617 5.72 2.27 -13.25
CA ARG A 617 6.37 1.36 -14.21
C ARG A 617 6.54 -0.06 -13.69
N HIS A 618 6.75 -0.20 -12.39
CA HIS A 618 7.05 -1.47 -11.75
C HIS A 618 5.79 -2.05 -11.12
N ASP A 619 5.67 -3.38 -11.12
CA ASP A 619 4.58 -4.04 -10.41
C ASP A 619 4.73 -3.79 -8.91
N ALA A 620 3.63 -3.52 -8.22
CA ALA A 620 3.69 -3.34 -6.78
C ALA A 620 4.00 -4.67 -6.08
N GLU A 621 4.98 -4.63 -5.18
CA GLU A 621 5.41 -5.77 -4.37
C GLU A 621 5.27 -5.42 -2.89
N TYR A 622 4.56 -6.28 -2.15
CA TYR A 622 4.45 -6.20 -0.69
C TYR A 622 5.37 -7.25 -0.06
N GLY A 623 6.38 -6.79 0.67
CA GLY A 623 7.42 -7.64 1.22
C GLY A 623 7.59 -7.46 2.72
N CYS A 624 8.00 -8.52 3.40
CA CYS A 624 8.41 -8.47 4.81
C CYS A 624 9.92 -8.57 4.90
N SER A 625 10.52 -7.67 5.69
CA SER A 625 11.94 -7.70 6.00
C SER A 625 12.14 -8.03 7.48
N ILE A 626 13.19 -8.80 7.77
CA ILE A 626 13.62 -9.14 9.12
C ILE A 626 15.14 -9.05 9.14
N ASP A 627 15.69 -8.23 10.02
CA ASP A 627 17.12 -8.12 10.28
C ASP A 627 17.49 -8.86 11.58
N SER A 628 18.03 -10.08 11.42
CA SER A 628 18.42 -10.90 12.58
C SER A 628 19.57 -10.35 13.40
N LEU A 629 20.32 -9.37 12.89
CA LEU A 629 21.42 -8.72 13.62
C LEU A 629 21.07 -7.29 14.03
N GLY A 630 19.84 -6.84 13.78
CA GLY A 630 19.43 -5.46 14.05
C GLY A 630 19.56 -5.07 15.53
N HIS A 631 19.46 -6.03 16.46
CA HIS A 631 19.67 -5.80 17.90
C HIS A 631 21.12 -5.52 18.31
N VAL A 632 22.08 -5.76 17.42
CA VAL A 632 23.51 -5.46 17.62
C VAL A 632 24.10 -4.54 16.55
N ALA A 633 23.28 -4.08 15.60
CA ALA A 633 23.72 -3.32 14.42
C ALA A 633 24.25 -1.92 14.74
N SER A 634 23.89 -1.32 15.88
CA SER A 634 24.31 0.03 16.27
C SER A 634 24.53 0.17 17.77
N ALA A 635 25.24 1.23 18.18
CA ALA A 635 25.41 1.56 19.60
C ALA A 635 24.05 1.80 20.31
N GLY A 636 23.08 2.38 19.59
CA GLY A 636 21.72 2.54 20.10
C GLY A 636 21.01 1.20 20.30
N ALA A 637 21.18 0.25 19.36
CA ALA A 637 20.64 -1.10 19.48
C ALA A 637 21.24 -1.85 20.68
N TRP A 638 22.57 -1.74 20.90
CA TRP A 638 23.24 -2.29 22.09
C TRP A 638 22.70 -1.72 23.39
N LEU A 639 22.47 -0.41 23.47
CA LEU A 639 21.93 0.23 24.67
C LEU A 639 20.51 -0.27 24.98
N ARG A 640 19.67 -0.46 23.95
CA ARG A 640 18.34 -1.06 24.09
C ARG A 640 18.42 -2.52 24.53
N LEU A 641 19.30 -3.31 23.90
CA LEU A 641 19.53 -4.71 24.24
C LEU A 641 19.93 -4.88 25.71
N VAL A 642 20.84 -4.05 26.23
CA VAL A 642 21.22 -4.05 27.65
C VAL A 642 20.03 -3.68 28.56
N SER A 643 19.18 -2.74 28.13
CA SER A 643 17.97 -2.39 28.89
C SER A 643 16.97 -3.55 28.97
N TYR A 644 16.75 -4.25 27.86
CA TYR A 644 15.83 -5.37 27.76
C TYR A 644 16.41 -6.70 28.27
N ALA A 645 17.74 -6.82 28.40
CA ALA A 645 18.40 -7.94 29.07
C ALA A 645 17.92 -8.07 30.53
N TRP A 646 17.70 -6.95 31.21
CA TRP A 646 17.11 -6.97 32.55
C TRP A 646 15.66 -7.46 32.54
N VAL A 647 14.84 -7.04 31.58
CA VAL A 647 13.45 -7.50 31.44
C VAL A 647 13.41 -9.00 31.17
N PHE A 648 14.28 -9.49 30.27
CA PHE A 648 14.41 -10.92 29.98
C PHE A 648 14.84 -11.71 31.23
N PHE A 649 15.83 -11.23 31.97
CA PHE A 649 16.23 -11.81 33.26
C PHE A 649 15.05 -11.82 34.27
N ALA A 650 14.28 -10.74 34.34
CA ALA A 650 13.13 -10.62 35.22
C ALA A 650 11.99 -11.60 34.87
N LEU A 651 11.78 -11.88 33.58
CA LEU A 651 10.79 -12.84 33.09
C LEU A 651 11.21 -14.30 33.31
N THR A 652 12.50 -14.60 33.22
CA THR A 652 13.01 -15.98 33.20
C THR A 652 13.55 -16.47 34.54
N ALA A 653 14.17 -15.61 35.35
CA ALA A 653 15.02 -16.04 36.45
C ALA A 653 14.78 -15.31 37.77
N LEU A 654 14.34 -14.05 37.77
CA LEU A 654 14.29 -13.22 38.98
C LEU A 654 13.42 -13.80 40.10
N ASP A 655 12.33 -14.50 39.79
CA ASP A 655 11.46 -15.15 40.78
C ASP A 655 12.03 -16.47 41.32
N ARG A 656 13.03 -17.06 40.64
CA ARG A 656 13.65 -18.35 41.00
C ARG A 656 14.97 -18.21 41.77
N LEU A 657 15.44 -16.98 42.00
CA LEU A 657 16.73 -16.69 42.64
C LEU A 657 16.53 -15.85 43.91
N PRO A 658 16.00 -16.42 45.01
CA PRO A 658 15.82 -15.68 46.27
C PRO A 658 17.17 -15.14 46.77
N GLY A 659 17.20 -13.86 47.17
CA GLY A 659 18.39 -13.23 47.75
C GLY A 659 19.41 -12.70 46.74
N ILE A 660 19.27 -12.98 45.43
CA ILE A 660 20.25 -12.53 44.43
C ILE A 660 20.37 -11.00 44.36
N THR A 661 19.28 -10.31 44.67
CA THR A 661 19.14 -8.85 44.70
C THR A 661 19.72 -8.20 45.95
N VAL A 662 20.10 -8.99 46.96
CA VAL A 662 20.76 -8.52 48.19
C VAL A 662 22.25 -8.22 47.95
N CYS A 663 22.88 -8.89 46.99
CA CYS A 663 24.26 -8.61 46.61
C CYS A 663 24.32 -7.95 45.24
N ALA A 664 24.66 -6.66 45.19
CA ALA A 664 24.75 -5.91 43.93
C ALA A 664 25.70 -6.55 42.89
N ARG A 665 26.81 -7.15 43.34
CA ARG A 665 27.76 -7.85 42.45
C ARG A 665 27.16 -9.10 41.84
N GLY A 666 26.57 -9.96 42.70
CA GLY A 666 25.88 -11.16 42.26
C GLY A 666 24.71 -10.84 41.33
N TYR A 667 23.93 -9.82 41.66
CA TYR A 667 22.84 -9.33 40.83
C TYR A 667 23.27 -8.89 39.43
N MET A 668 24.38 -8.12 39.33
CA MET A 668 24.93 -7.72 38.03
C MET A 668 25.41 -8.93 37.21
N VAL A 669 26.15 -9.85 37.82
CA VAL A 669 26.62 -11.08 37.14
C VAL A 669 25.42 -11.92 36.69
N ALA A 670 24.40 -12.07 37.53
CA ALA A 670 23.19 -12.83 37.19
C ALA A 670 22.45 -12.20 36.00
N THR A 671 22.31 -10.87 36.00
CA THR A 671 21.70 -10.13 34.89
C THR A 671 22.50 -10.29 33.59
N VAL A 672 23.82 -10.33 33.64
CA VAL A 672 24.65 -10.54 32.44
C VAL A 672 24.57 -11.99 31.95
N VAL A 673 24.77 -12.97 32.84
CA VAL A 673 24.86 -14.39 32.49
C VAL A 673 23.50 -14.99 32.11
N LEU A 674 22.43 -14.60 32.81
CA LEU A 674 21.08 -15.13 32.59
C LEU A 674 20.16 -14.17 31.80
N GLY A 675 20.57 -12.91 31.67
CA GLY A 675 19.85 -11.90 30.90
C GLY A 675 20.51 -11.63 29.55
N LEU A 676 21.64 -10.93 29.57
CA LEU A 676 22.27 -10.36 28.37
C LEU A 676 22.82 -11.41 27.40
N LEU A 677 23.66 -12.34 27.88
CA LEU A 677 24.28 -13.37 27.05
C LEU A 677 23.24 -14.25 26.33
N PRO A 678 22.25 -14.85 27.02
CA PRO A 678 21.24 -15.66 26.34
C PRO A 678 20.36 -14.79 25.44
N LEU A 679 20.04 -13.55 25.82
CA LEU A 679 19.21 -12.69 24.99
C LEU A 679 19.87 -12.35 23.65
N VAL A 680 21.18 -12.06 23.62
CA VAL A 680 21.92 -11.77 22.37
C VAL A 680 21.79 -12.93 21.38
N LEU A 681 22.00 -14.16 21.86
CA LEU A 681 21.95 -15.38 21.04
C LEU A 681 20.51 -15.72 20.64
N LEU A 682 19.58 -15.73 21.59
CA LEU A 682 18.19 -16.14 21.37
C LEU A 682 17.46 -15.15 20.47
N ALA A 683 17.72 -13.85 20.57
CA ALA A 683 17.15 -12.86 19.66
C ALA A 683 17.51 -13.17 18.19
N PHE A 684 18.79 -13.47 17.92
CA PHE A 684 19.23 -13.89 16.58
C PHE A 684 18.51 -15.17 16.12
N VAL A 685 18.47 -16.21 16.96
CA VAL A 685 17.82 -17.48 16.62
C VAL A 685 16.33 -17.29 16.35
N VAL A 686 15.63 -16.54 17.19
CA VAL A 686 14.20 -16.27 17.03
C VAL A 686 13.94 -15.47 15.75
N ALA A 687 14.78 -14.49 15.42
CA ALA A 687 14.66 -13.73 14.18
C ALA A 687 14.87 -14.62 12.93
N GLU A 688 15.85 -15.53 12.94
CA GLU A 688 16.07 -16.50 11.87
C GLU A 688 14.89 -17.49 11.72
N VAL A 689 14.28 -17.91 12.83
CA VAL A 689 13.07 -18.73 12.80
C VAL A 689 11.90 -17.97 12.17
N CYS A 690 11.74 -16.67 12.47
CA CYS A 690 10.74 -15.82 11.83
C CYS A 690 11.01 -15.62 10.32
N LYS A 691 12.29 -15.49 9.91
CA LYS A 691 12.66 -15.46 8.48
C LYS A 691 12.29 -16.77 7.78
N LEU A 692 12.60 -17.91 8.40
CA LEU A 692 12.26 -19.22 7.85
C LEU A 692 10.74 -19.36 7.66
N ARG A 693 9.93 -18.82 8.59
CA ARG A 693 8.47 -18.78 8.45
C ARG A 693 8.01 -18.04 7.19
N LEU A 694 8.68 -16.96 6.78
CA LEU A 694 8.33 -16.22 5.55
C LEU A 694 8.55 -17.04 4.28
N LEU A 695 9.42 -18.05 4.32
CA LEU A 695 9.72 -18.94 3.20
C LEU A 695 8.79 -20.16 3.12
N ILE A 696 7.93 -20.39 4.13
CA ILE A 696 7.07 -21.57 4.20
C ILE A 696 5.63 -21.18 3.84
N PRO A 697 5.12 -21.55 2.65
CA PRO A 697 3.77 -21.16 2.21
C PRO A 697 2.66 -21.62 3.16
N GLY A 698 2.83 -22.77 3.80
CA GLY A 698 1.85 -23.32 4.76
C GLY A 698 1.68 -22.50 6.04
N LEU A 699 2.61 -21.58 6.35
CA LEU A 699 2.53 -20.67 7.50
C LEU A 699 2.15 -19.24 7.10
N ALA A 700 1.85 -18.98 5.82
CA ALA A 700 1.47 -17.66 5.32
C ALA A 700 0.23 -17.10 6.05
N TRP A 701 -0.69 -17.95 6.49
CA TRP A 701 -1.90 -17.51 7.22
C TRP A 701 -1.62 -16.98 8.64
N LEU A 702 -0.48 -17.29 9.24
CA LEU A 702 -0.16 -16.92 10.62
C LEU A 702 0.61 -15.60 10.68
N HIS A 703 0.00 -14.54 11.23
CA HIS A 703 0.63 -13.21 11.34
C HIS A 703 2.03 -13.24 12.00
N ASN A 704 2.99 -12.48 11.46
CA ASN A 704 4.39 -12.52 11.89
C ASN A 704 4.57 -12.21 13.39
N TYR A 705 3.88 -11.19 13.91
CA TYR A 705 3.92 -10.87 15.34
C TYR A 705 3.30 -11.93 16.26
N LEU A 706 2.26 -12.64 15.79
CA LEU A 706 1.68 -13.75 16.55
C LEU A 706 2.65 -14.93 16.59
N PHE A 707 3.25 -15.27 15.44
CA PHE A 707 4.28 -16.30 15.38
C PHE A 707 5.47 -15.97 16.29
N LEU A 708 5.95 -14.72 16.25
CA LEU A 708 7.00 -14.23 17.14
C LEU A 708 6.62 -14.42 18.63
N ALA A 709 5.40 -14.05 19.00
CA ALA A 709 4.91 -14.20 20.36
C ALA A 709 4.89 -15.67 20.81
N LEU A 710 4.44 -16.59 19.94
CA LEU A 710 4.44 -18.02 20.22
C LEU A 710 5.85 -18.59 20.38
N VAL A 711 6.78 -18.21 19.50
CA VAL A 711 8.18 -18.65 19.57
C VAL A 711 8.85 -18.15 20.85
N TRP A 712 8.69 -16.87 21.20
CA TRP A 712 9.22 -16.36 22.46
C TRP A 712 8.56 -16.97 23.68
N GLY A 713 7.26 -17.24 23.64
CA GLY A 713 6.56 -17.97 24.70
C GLY A 713 7.16 -19.35 24.94
N ALA A 714 7.45 -20.10 23.86
CA ALA A 714 8.11 -21.39 23.93
C ALA A 714 9.55 -21.28 24.45
N VAL A 715 10.33 -20.30 23.99
CA VAL A 715 11.71 -20.05 24.45
C VAL A 715 11.73 -19.73 25.95
N LEU A 716 10.87 -18.82 26.41
CA LEU A 716 10.79 -18.45 27.83
C LEU A 716 10.37 -19.62 28.71
N ALA A 717 9.39 -20.43 28.27
CA ALA A 717 9.01 -21.65 28.96
C ALA A 717 10.19 -22.64 29.05
N GLY A 718 10.90 -22.86 27.95
CA GLY A 718 12.09 -23.73 27.90
C GLY A 718 13.20 -23.26 28.85
N VAL A 719 13.55 -21.97 28.83
CA VAL A 719 14.57 -21.39 29.73
C VAL A 719 14.14 -21.49 31.20
N ARG A 720 12.84 -21.42 31.49
CA ARG A 720 12.30 -21.59 32.85
C ARG A 720 12.36 -23.03 33.35
N CYS A 721 12.39 -24.02 32.48
CA CYS A 721 12.58 -25.43 32.86
C CYS A 721 14.03 -25.79 33.21
N VAL A 722 15.01 -24.96 32.86
CA VAL A 722 16.43 -25.23 33.15
C VAL A 722 16.76 -24.91 34.62
N PRO A 723 17.44 -25.82 35.36
CA PRO A 723 17.92 -25.55 36.71
C PRO A 723 19.04 -24.49 36.68
N LEU A 724 18.77 -23.32 37.25
CA LEU A 724 19.68 -22.15 37.18
C LEU A 724 20.86 -22.23 38.17
N SER A 725 20.62 -22.75 39.38
CA SER A 725 21.63 -22.80 40.45
C SER A 725 22.96 -23.45 40.03
N PRO A 726 22.99 -24.63 39.37
CA PRO A 726 24.26 -25.25 38.97
C PRO A 726 25.00 -24.47 37.87
N LEU A 727 24.27 -23.78 36.99
CA LEU A 727 24.87 -22.94 35.94
C LEU A 727 25.47 -21.65 36.53
N LEU A 728 24.84 -21.11 37.56
CA LEU A 728 25.18 -19.79 38.13
C LEU A 728 26.24 -19.87 39.24
N ALA A 729 26.28 -20.97 40.00
CA ALA A 729 27.16 -21.12 41.16
C ALA A 729 28.66 -20.86 40.89
N PRO A 730 29.26 -21.34 39.78
CA PRO A 730 30.67 -21.04 39.48
C PRO A 730 30.92 -19.53 39.30
N CYS A 731 30.06 -18.85 38.53
CA CYS A 731 30.16 -17.42 38.29
C CYS A 731 29.94 -16.60 39.57
N MET A 732 29.01 -17.04 40.42
CA MET A 732 28.72 -16.36 41.70
C MET A 732 29.87 -16.50 42.70
N SER A 733 30.50 -17.68 42.75
CA SER A 733 31.65 -17.91 43.62
C SER A 733 32.82 -16.96 43.31
N PHE A 734 33.02 -16.61 42.04
CA PHE A 734 34.05 -15.66 41.60
C PHE A 734 33.81 -14.24 42.12
N VAL A 735 32.56 -13.83 42.32
CA VAL A 735 32.21 -12.50 42.88
C VAL A 735 31.88 -12.54 44.37
N ALA A 736 32.33 -13.60 45.08
CA ALA A 736 32.10 -13.82 46.50
C ALA A 736 30.61 -13.86 46.88
N VAL A 737 29.80 -14.55 46.09
CA VAL A 737 28.38 -14.82 46.39
C VAL A 737 28.17 -16.33 46.47
N ARG A 738 27.48 -16.79 47.53
CA ARG A 738 27.24 -18.22 47.79
C ARG A 738 25.77 -18.49 48.14
N LEU A 739 25.37 -19.74 47.97
CA LEU A 739 24.07 -20.24 48.44
C LEU A 739 24.16 -20.54 49.94
N GLN A 740 23.20 -20.02 50.69
CA GLN A 740 22.98 -20.28 52.10
C GLN A 740 21.75 -21.18 52.25
N SER A 741 21.89 -22.31 52.95
CA SER A 741 20.78 -23.17 53.30
C SER A 741 19.96 -22.59 54.45
N ILE A 742 18.63 -22.69 54.35
CA ILE A 742 17.70 -22.36 55.43
C ILE A 742 17.40 -23.63 56.21
N ASP A 743 17.36 -23.53 57.54
CA ASP A 743 16.97 -24.65 58.39
C ASP A 743 15.55 -25.13 58.04
N THR A 744 15.37 -26.44 57.86
CA THR A 744 14.06 -27.05 57.57
C THR A 744 13.02 -26.80 58.65
N GLU A 745 13.44 -26.57 59.89
CA GLU A 745 12.55 -26.20 61.00
C GLU A 745 12.15 -24.72 60.95
N SER A 746 12.89 -23.89 60.22
CA SER A 746 12.59 -22.46 60.11
C SER A 746 11.32 -22.25 59.27
N PRO A 747 10.35 -21.46 59.76
CA PRO A 747 9.19 -21.05 58.96
C PRO A 747 9.57 -20.31 57.67
N TRP A 748 10.78 -19.74 57.61
CA TRP A 748 11.31 -19.12 56.41
C TRP A 748 11.57 -20.12 55.27
N HIS A 749 11.85 -21.40 55.58
CA HIS A 749 12.09 -22.43 54.57
C HIS A 749 10.88 -22.63 53.64
N ALA A 750 9.66 -22.57 54.21
CA ALA A 750 8.43 -22.67 53.44
C ALA A 750 8.12 -21.40 52.60
N LEU A 751 8.58 -20.24 53.07
CA LEU A 751 8.27 -18.95 52.43
C LEU A 751 9.30 -18.55 51.35
N VAL A 752 10.59 -18.75 51.62
CA VAL A 752 11.70 -18.34 50.75
C VAL A 752 12.15 -19.49 49.84
N GLY A 753 12.07 -20.72 50.33
CA GLY A 753 12.64 -21.91 49.71
C GLY A 753 13.81 -22.49 50.50
N PRO A 754 14.44 -23.57 50.01
CA PRO A 754 15.48 -24.29 50.75
C PRO A 754 16.79 -23.52 50.87
N GLU A 755 17.07 -22.62 49.93
CA GLU A 755 18.33 -21.88 49.86
C GLU A 755 18.09 -20.45 49.36
N PHE A 756 18.99 -19.54 49.70
CA PHE A 756 19.02 -18.18 49.17
C PHE A 756 20.45 -17.69 48.92
N TRP A 757 20.62 -16.73 48.01
CA TRP A 757 21.92 -16.15 47.69
C TRP A 757 22.31 -15.07 48.69
N ILE A 758 23.55 -15.11 49.17
CA ILE A 758 24.11 -14.13 50.10
C ILE A 758 25.59 -13.87 49.78
N ASP A 759 26.13 -12.73 50.25
CA ASP A 759 27.58 -12.47 50.22
C ASP A 759 28.32 -13.59 50.99
N ALA A 760 29.40 -14.10 50.42
CA ALA A 760 30.20 -15.16 51.00
C ALA A 760 30.75 -14.79 52.38
N ALA A 761 30.91 -13.50 52.69
CA ALA A 761 31.30 -13.03 54.02
C ALA A 761 30.24 -13.30 55.10
N PHE A 762 28.97 -13.44 54.71
CA PHE A 762 27.83 -13.70 55.60
C PHE A 762 27.28 -15.13 55.47
N CYS A 763 27.95 -15.98 54.69
CA CYS A 763 27.55 -17.36 54.50
C CYS A 763 28.04 -18.23 55.67
N HIS A 764 27.11 -18.94 56.29
CA HIS A 764 27.34 -19.86 57.39
C HIS A 764 27.38 -21.32 56.87
N PRO A 765 28.26 -22.17 57.44
CA PRO A 765 28.37 -23.57 57.03
C PRO A 765 27.19 -24.44 57.47
N VAL A 766 26.35 -23.95 58.38
CA VAL A 766 25.18 -24.65 58.94
C VAL A 766 23.91 -23.95 58.47
N PRO A 767 22.79 -24.67 58.26
CA PRO A 767 21.50 -24.06 57.93
C PRO A 767 21.10 -22.98 58.95
N VAL A 768 20.59 -21.85 58.45
CA VAL A 768 20.29 -20.68 59.30
C VAL A 768 18.79 -20.54 59.58
N LYS A 769 18.45 -20.12 60.80
CA LYS A 769 17.08 -19.70 61.21
C LYS A 769 16.82 -18.20 61.01
N TYR A 770 17.89 -17.42 60.79
CA TYR A 770 17.84 -15.97 60.59
C TYR A 770 18.05 -15.64 59.11
N VAL A 771 17.21 -14.75 58.57
CA VAL A 771 17.22 -14.37 57.15
C VAL A 771 17.37 -12.84 57.03
N PRO A 772 18.12 -12.31 56.05
CA PRO A 772 18.31 -10.87 55.93
C PRO A 772 17.01 -10.14 55.62
N LEU A 773 16.80 -8.97 56.24
CA LEU A 773 15.60 -8.14 56.07
C LEU A 773 15.39 -7.73 54.61
N SER A 774 16.48 -7.51 53.87
CA SER A 774 16.44 -7.18 52.44
C SER A 774 15.77 -8.27 51.59
N LEU A 775 16.07 -9.54 51.88
CA LEU A 775 15.40 -10.70 51.29
C LEU A 775 13.93 -10.78 51.71
N LEU A 776 13.63 -10.55 52.99
CA LEU A 776 12.24 -10.56 53.47
C LEU A 776 11.38 -9.47 52.81
N MET A 777 11.96 -8.32 52.46
CA MET A 777 11.26 -7.26 51.74
C MET A 777 10.83 -7.67 50.32
N GLU A 778 11.51 -8.64 49.70
CA GLU A 778 11.14 -9.20 48.39
C GLU A 778 9.88 -10.08 48.44
N MET A 779 9.50 -10.55 49.63
CA MET A 779 8.35 -11.42 49.82
C MET A 779 7.04 -10.60 49.84
N ALA A 780 6.00 -11.13 49.20
CA ALA A 780 4.72 -10.44 49.03
C ALA A 780 3.93 -10.25 50.34
N ASN A 781 4.09 -11.18 51.28
CA ASN A 781 3.26 -11.27 52.49
C ASN A 781 3.95 -10.72 53.75
N ILE A 782 5.12 -10.07 53.61
CA ILE A 782 5.89 -9.55 54.74
C ILE A 782 5.65 -8.05 54.91
N ASP A 783 5.17 -7.69 56.10
CA ASP A 783 5.03 -6.32 56.56
C ASP A 783 6.22 -5.91 57.43
N VAL A 784 7.09 -5.05 56.90
CA VAL A 784 8.28 -4.53 57.60
C VAL A 784 7.91 -3.85 58.92
N GLY A 785 6.68 -3.32 59.05
CA GLY A 785 6.19 -2.74 60.30
C GLY A 785 6.06 -3.74 61.46
N LYS A 786 6.07 -5.05 61.18
CA LYS A 786 5.97 -6.13 62.17
C LYS A 786 7.33 -6.69 62.60
N VAL A 787 8.43 -6.14 62.07
CA VAL A 787 9.79 -6.50 62.46
C VAL A 787 10.20 -5.64 63.65
N VAL A 788 10.42 -6.27 64.81
CA VAL A 788 10.87 -5.61 66.03
C VAL A 788 11.93 -6.49 66.68
N ASP A 789 13.08 -5.91 67.02
CA ASP A 789 14.18 -6.60 67.72
C ASP A 789 14.55 -7.95 67.08
N HIS A 790 14.98 -7.92 65.81
CA HIS A 790 15.39 -9.09 65.02
C HIS A 790 14.36 -10.24 64.95
N ALA A 791 13.09 -9.98 65.29
CA ALA A 791 11.98 -10.93 65.23
C ALA A 791 10.81 -10.39 64.39
N TYR A 792 10.15 -11.27 63.63
CA TYR A 792 8.93 -10.95 62.87
C TYR A 792 7.67 -11.47 63.56
N TYR A 793 6.73 -10.57 63.89
CA TYR A 793 5.51 -10.88 64.63
C TYR A 793 4.24 -10.82 63.77
N PRO A 794 3.75 -11.95 63.22
CA PRO A 794 2.65 -11.95 62.25
C PRO A 794 1.31 -11.41 62.79
N ALA A 795 1.01 -11.59 64.08
CA ALA A 795 -0.27 -11.19 64.69
C ALA A 795 -0.34 -9.73 65.18
N GLY A 796 0.78 -8.99 65.18
CA GLY A 796 0.84 -7.62 65.72
C GLY A 796 0.66 -7.61 67.24
N LEU A 797 1.76 -7.34 67.96
CA LEU A 797 1.95 -7.48 69.41
C LEU A 797 2.24 -8.90 69.89
N ALA A 798 3.53 -9.24 69.95
CA ALA A 798 4.03 -9.96 71.12
C ALA A 798 4.65 -8.91 72.05
N THR A 799 4.42 -9.07 73.36
CA THR A 799 5.14 -8.36 74.42
C THR A 799 6.62 -8.25 74.08
N ARG A 800 7.26 -7.11 74.38
CA ARG A 800 8.73 -6.93 74.35
C ARG A 800 9.41 -7.91 75.32
N GLN A 801 9.34 -9.21 75.06
CA GLN A 801 10.29 -10.15 75.61
C GLN A 801 11.57 -9.92 74.83
N GLN A 802 12.60 -9.52 75.55
CA GLN A 802 13.94 -9.39 75.03
C GLN A 802 14.37 -10.81 74.59
N LEU A 803 14.30 -11.08 73.29
CA LEU A 803 14.77 -12.34 72.75
C LEU A 803 16.30 -12.32 72.83
N HIS A 804 16.89 -13.37 73.38
CA HIS A 804 18.34 -13.52 73.34
C HIS A 804 18.75 -13.90 71.91
N HIS A 805 19.28 -12.94 71.18
CA HIS A 805 19.83 -13.12 69.85
C HIS A 805 21.29 -13.59 69.93
N PRO A 806 21.75 -14.42 68.97
CA PRO A 806 23.17 -14.72 68.82
C PRO A 806 24.01 -13.46 68.63
N ASP A 807 25.16 -13.38 69.32
CA ASP A 807 26.03 -12.18 69.31
C ASP A 807 26.43 -11.75 67.89
N TRP A 808 26.64 -12.71 66.98
CA TRP A 808 27.06 -12.42 65.61
C TRP A 808 26.08 -11.54 64.83
N ILE A 809 24.79 -11.49 65.21
CA ILE A 809 23.75 -10.70 64.55
C ILE A 809 23.98 -9.20 64.77
N HIS A 810 24.47 -8.82 65.95
CA HIS A 810 24.73 -7.43 66.29
C HIS A 810 25.98 -6.89 65.59
N ASP A 811 26.89 -7.78 65.18
CA ASP A 811 28.11 -7.43 64.46
C ASP A 811 27.92 -7.32 62.94
N GLN A 812 26.77 -7.74 62.40
CA GLN A 812 26.48 -7.66 60.96
C GLN A 812 26.07 -6.26 60.50
N TRP A 813 26.24 -6.01 59.21
CA TRP A 813 25.78 -4.77 58.56
C TRP A 813 24.32 -4.86 58.15
N GLU A 814 23.89 -6.06 57.75
CA GLU A 814 22.53 -6.37 57.36
C GLU A 814 21.69 -6.75 58.58
N TYR A 815 20.41 -6.37 58.56
CA TYR A 815 19.50 -6.64 59.66
C TYR A 815 18.89 -8.03 59.47
N PHE A 816 19.31 -9.01 60.27
CA PHE A 816 18.81 -10.37 60.18
C PHE A 816 17.57 -10.57 61.06
N VAL A 817 16.59 -11.34 60.58
CA VAL A 817 15.30 -11.53 61.26
C VAL A 817 14.99 -13.02 61.40
N CYS A 818 14.60 -13.45 62.59
CA CYS A 818 14.01 -14.76 62.83
C CYS A 818 12.48 -14.67 62.94
N LEU A 819 11.81 -15.81 62.72
CA LEU A 819 10.47 -16.00 63.25
C LEU A 819 10.64 -16.69 64.62
N PRO A 820 10.25 -16.07 65.74
CA PRO A 820 10.26 -16.76 67.02
C PRO A 820 9.31 -17.95 66.94
N HIS A 821 9.77 -19.13 67.34
CA HIS A 821 8.88 -20.27 67.58
C HIS A 821 8.04 -19.93 68.82
N GLU A 822 6.72 -20.14 68.73
CA GLU A 822 5.85 -20.21 69.91
C GLU A 822 6.25 -21.38 70.81
#